data_AF-A0A1Y2F7X8-F1
#
_entry.id   AF-A0A1Y2F7X8-F1
#
_cell.length_a   1.000
_cell.length_b   1.000
_cell.length_c   1.000
_cell.angle_alpha   90.00
_cell.angle_beta   90.00
_cell.angle_gamma   90.00
#
_symmetry.space_group_name_H-M   'P 1'
#
loop_
_entity.id
_entity.type
_entity.pdbx_description
1 polymer ?
#
loop_
_entity_poly.entity_id
_entity_poly.type
_entity_poly.pdbx_seq_one_letter_code
_entity_poly.pdbx_strand_id
1 'polypeptide(L)'
;MASVGLKVLLNALNNEASCAYQVPFALSVLQSTTLAAEDASLLSKWHARLSALLQSKNNHARWAGVCLVKATLERPSGGWESLISHGGSWTKLLLTLLEREKLPVIIERAICTLSAIFDMTHDKPSLTREITTPALPTFCTIMCNLLNKPHLASLRKLILHQMQHVLVAHPTTFRPFAGKLQTAALAGISGAIMEPELVQLSASCYASLHLCAPKNTAAEQWSVGFLATLGECHVVLDYLLQHIVEEKPILPHPRGLEMLPFSSDFVEGAPAALQRLQSLLQVIKAFLTQATKELVNIPVAHLVHFCNRILDLTPRSGMRASAPQSSQLVLMTMLPALHLSALSLTSVMIDVLGRHLTPHVASYYGGVVNALSSTHLTLQTQAIHVHSQILQQYGQIGEPTSVLQAVKVSLRILSSVARSEISIAGSTVKPPQARKRKHGGNEGADTYSNAAAFHTLPTTPRLLAACGCLQATFATTHGVLAPAMRQQIERIVLQILLADAILLPAEVMVALLLVVRSAIQHPAHNASSIIAHAAHVADRLTFSAHKVVQDAAMALSTILQDLVHPRMPAVRRRLLTDDAEDEDDEDEEAEAADDAQAQMGDELTFEQVADDSPVHIQEPVQKKAAFAVPDKMEPYVAIEASKNKQVMQTATASEPTPKAEPSQKAEPAQPYNLDDADDDDEEMPEICTDSDTDDEA
;
A
#
# COMPACT_ATOMS: atom_id res chain seq x y z
N MET A 1 31.73 -37.00 8.35
CA MET A 1 30.65 -36.56 9.26
C MET A 1 29.26 -36.63 8.62
N ALA A 2 29.12 -36.43 7.30
CA ALA A 2 27.83 -36.40 6.63
C ALA A 2 26.98 -37.69 6.72
N SER A 3 27.60 -38.86 6.52
CA SER A 3 26.90 -40.16 6.62
C SER A 3 26.41 -40.50 8.03
N VAL A 4 27.00 -39.89 9.07
CA VAL A 4 26.57 -40.03 10.47
C VAL A 4 25.31 -39.21 10.71
N GLY A 5 25.25 -37.99 10.18
CA GLY A 5 24.08 -37.11 10.30
C GLY A 5 22.81 -37.76 9.77
N LEU A 6 22.83 -38.28 8.53
CA LEU A 6 21.63 -38.84 7.90
C LEU A 6 21.14 -40.14 8.56
N LYS A 7 22.05 -40.99 9.05
CA LYS A 7 21.71 -42.18 9.84
C LYS A 7 21.07 -41.82 11.17
N VAL A 8 21.60 -40.80 11.86
CA VAL A 8 21.01 -40.28 13.11
C VAL A 8 19.61 -39.72 12.86
N LEU A 9 19.41 -39.02 11.74
CA LEU A 9 18.09 -38.52 11.35
C LEU A 9 17.09 -39.64 11.05
N LEU A 10 17.48 -40.64 10.27
CA LEU A 10 16.65 -41.80 9.99
C LEU A 10 16.22 -42.51 11.28
N ASN A 11 17.14 -42.68 12.23
CA ASN A 11 16.84 -43.29 13.53
C ASN A 11 15.92 -42.41 14.39
N ALA A 12 16.14 -41.10 14.43
CA ALA A 12 15.32 -40.16 15.18
C ALA A 12 13.88 -40.10 14.65
N LEU A 13 13.70 -40.27 13.34
CA LEU A 13 12.40 -40.25 12.69
C LEU A 13 11.70 -41.61 12.63
N ASN A 14 12.24 -42.68 13.22
CA ASN A 14 11.57 -43.98 13.21
C ASN A 14 10.29 -44.00 14.05
N ASN A 15 10.22 -43.20 15.12
CA ASN A 15 9.03 -43.09 15.95
C ASN A 15 8.11 -41.96 15.46
N GLU A 16 7.01 -42.31 14.80
CA GLU A 16 6.04 -41.34 14.26
C GLU A 16 5.40 -40.44 15.33
N ALA A 17 5.30 -40.91 16.58
CA ALA A 17 4.72 -40.13 17.67
C ALA A 17 5.65 -39.01 18.15
N SER A 18 6.98 -39.18 18.03
CA SER A 18 7.96 -38.15 18.45
C SER A 18 8.49 -37.30 17.30
N CYS A 19 8.12 -37.63 16.05
CA CYS A 19 8.66 -36.98 14.85
C CYS A 19 8.55 -35.45 14.89
N ALA A 20 7.42 -34.89 15.35
CA ALA A 20 7.24 -33.44 15.42
C ALA A 20 8.26 -32.76 16.35
N TYR A 21 8.61 -33.39 17.48
CA TYR A 21 9.60 -32.86 18.44
C TYR A 21 11.03 -32.94 17.91
N GLN A 22 11.28 -33.88 17.00
CA GLN A 22 12.60 -34.09 16.39
C GLN A 22 12.84 -33.15 15.20
N VAL A 23 11.83 -32.42 14.70
CA VAL A 23 11.97 -31.53 13.54
C VAL A 23 13.03 -30.44 13.75
N PRO A 24 13.08 -29.67 14.85
CA PRO A 24 14.10 -28.64 15.03
C PRO A 24 15.53 -29.19 14.98
N PHE A 25 15.75 -30.35 15.61
CA PHE A 25 17.02 -31.07 15.55
C PHE A 25 17.32 -31.56 14.12
N ALA A 26 16.32 -32.10 13.44
CA ALA A 26 16.48 -32.56 12.07
C ALA A 26 16.83 -31.43 11.09
N LEU A 27 16.22 -30.25 11.27
CA LEU A 27 16.52 -29.05 10.49
C LEU A 27 17.95 -28.57 10.70
N SER A 28 18.44 -28.52 11.95
CA SER A 28 19.81 -28.07 12.24
C SER A 28 20.87 -29.01 11.65
N VAL A 29 20.61 -30.32 11.69
CA VAL A 29 21.49 -31.32 11.06
C VAL A 29 21.45 -31.22 9.54
N LEU A 30 20.27 -31.03 8.93
CA LEU A 30 20.14 -30.88 7.47
C LEU A 30 20.84 -29.62 6.95
N GLN A 31 20.88 -28.54 7.73
CA GLN A 31 21.56 -27.29 7.37
C GLN A 31 23.09 -27.37 7.51
N SER A 32 23.59 -28.18 8.46
CA SER A 32 25.02 -28.34 8.73
C SER A 32 25.70 -29.47 7.95
N THR A 33 24.92 -30.36 7.33
CA THR A 33 25.44 -31.54 6.65
C THR A 33 25.63 -31.32 5.15
N THR A 34 26.88 -31.41 4.67
CA THR A 34 27.20 -31.51 3.24
C THR A 34 27.05 -32.96 2.78
N LEU A 35 26.00 -33.28 2.03
CA LEU A 35 25.82 -34.63 1.50
C LEU A 35 26.58 -34.79 0.18
N ALA A 36 27.63 -35.61 0.19
CA ALA A 36 28.37 -35.98 -1.00
C ALA A 36 27.71 -37.18 -1.72
N ALA A 37 28.06 -37.38 -2.99
CA ALA A 37 27.51 -38.45 -3.83
C ALA A 37 27.74 -39.89 -3.29
N GLU A 38 28.71 -40.08 -2.39
CA GLU A 38 29.03 -41.38 -1.76
C GLU A 38 27.91 -41.92 -0.83
N ASP A 39 26.93 -41.08 -0.45
CA ASP A 39 25.81 -41.43 0.42
C ASP A 39 24.50 -41.76 -0.33
N ALA A 40 24.55 -42.05 -1.64
CA ALA A 40 23.36 -42.27 -2.49
C ALA A 40 22.33 -43.28 -1.93
N SER A 41 22.81 -44.37 -1.32
CA SER A 41 21.93 -45.39 -0.70
C SER A 41 21.22 -44.90 0.57
N LEU A 42 21.86 -44.01 1.36
CA LEU A 42 21.26 -43.39 2.54
C LEU A 42 20.29 -42.29 2.14
N LEU A 43 20.62 -41.53 1.10
CA LEU A 43 19.73 -40.53 0.50
C LEU A 43 18.42 -41.16 0.00
N SER A 44 18.49 -42.27 -0.73
CA SER A 44 17.30 -42.99 -1.17
C SER A 44 16.43 -43.46 0.01
N LYS A 45 17.04 -43.99 1.09
CA LYS A 45 16.31 -44.37 2.33
C LYS A 45 15.67 -43.15 3.00
N TRP A 46 16.35 -42.02 3.01
CA TRP A 46 15.82 -40.76 3.52
C TRP A 46 14.61 -40.28 2.71
N HIS A 47 14.72 -40.26 1.38
CA HIS A 47 13.62 -39.87 0.50
C HIS A 47 12.40 -40.79 0.62
N ALA A 48 12.63 -42.10 0.74
CA ALA A 48 11.58 -43.07 1.01
C ALA A 48 10.91 -42.82 2.37
N ARG A 49 11.69 -42.51 3.43
CA ARG A 49 11.13 -42.17 4.75
C ARG A 49 10.29 -40.90 4.71
N LEU A 50 10.74 -39.85 4.02
CA LEU A 50 9.95 -38.62 3.85
C LEU A 50 8.63 -38.90 3.14
N SER A 51 8.66 -39.71 2.08
CA SER A 51 7.45 -40.11 1.35
C SER A 51 6.48 -40.89 2.24
N ALA A 52 6.99 -41.76 3.11
CA ALA A 52 6.19 -42.48 4.09
C ALA A 52 5.57 -41.55 5.14
N LEU A 53 6.32 -40.55 5.62
CA LEU A 53 5.81 -39.55 6.57
C LEU A 53 4.67 -38.72 5.98
N LEU A 54 4.77 -38.31 4.70
CA LEU A 54 3.70 -37.58 4.00
C LEU A 54 2.39 -38.40 3.92
N GLN A 55 2.49 -39.72 3.84
CA GLN A 55 1.34 -40.63 3.73
C GLN A 55 0.87 -41.19 5.09
N SER A 56 1.52 -40.81 6.20
CA SER A 56 1.18 -41.34 7.52
C SER A 56 -0.24 -40.95 7.93
N LYS A 57 -0.90 -41.83 8.70
CA LYS A 57 -2.18 -41.55 9.35
C LYS A 57 -2.03 -40.54 10.48
N ASN A 58 -0.84 -40.40 11.05
CA ASN A 58 -0.55 -39.48 12.15
C ASN A 58 -0.30 -38.04 11.64
N ASN A 59 -1.08 -37.09 12.16
CA ASN A 59 -0.98 -35.67 11.83
C ASN A 59 0.42 -35.09 12.10
N HIS A 60 1.05 -35.48 13.22
CA HIS A 60 2.40 -35.02 13.58
C HIS A 60 3.47 -35.53 12.61
N ALA A 61 3.31 -36.78 12.14
CA ALA A 61 4.21 -37.37 11.16
C ALA A 61 4.05 -36.70 9.79
N ARG A 62 2.81 -36.42 9.36
CA ARG A 62 2.55 -35.65 8.12
C ARG A 62 3.15 -34.26 8.17
N TRP A 63 2.90 -33.52 9.25
CA TRP A 63 3.49 -32.19 9.45
C TRP A 63 5.02 -32.22 9.39
N ALA A 64 5.64 -33.16 10.11
CA ALA A 64 7.10 -33.32 10.09
C ALA A 64 7.61 -33.67 8.68
N GLY A 65 6.93 -34.58 7.97
CA GLY A 65 7.24 -34.94 6.60
C GLY A 65 7.24 -33.73 5.66
N VAL A 66 6.21 -32.89 5.71
CA VAL A 66 6.11 -31.66 4.89
C VAL A 66 7.27 -30.70 5.18
N CYS A 67 7.53 -30.41 6.46
CA CYS A 67 8.61 -29.52 6.87
C CYS A 67 9.98 -30.05 6.42
N LEU A 68 10.23 -31.35 6.55
CA LEU A 68 11.50 -31.97 6.20
C LEU A 68 11.70 -32.08 4.68
N VAL A 69 10.63 -32.26 3.90
CA VAL A 69 10.71 -32.18 2.43
C VAL A 69 11.17 -30.79 2.00
N LYS A 70 10.51 -29.72 2.49
CA LYS A 70 10.93 -28.34 2.20
C LYS A 70 12.39 -28.10 2.59
N ALA A 71 12.76 -28.49 3.81
CA ALA A 71 14.12 -28.31 4.31
C ALA A 71 15.16 -29.14 3.54
N THR A 72 14.79 -30.30 2.98
CA THR A 72 15.68 -31.12 2.14
C THR A 72 15.90 -30.46 0.78
N LEU A 73 14.89 -29.78 0.23
CA LEU A 73 14.96 -29.08 -1.04
C LEU A 73 15.76 -27.77 -0.94
N GLU A 74 15.58 -27.00 0.15
CA GLU A 74 16.26 -25.70 0.37
C GLU A 74 17.72 -25.81 0.81
N ARG A 75 18.31 -26.99 0.77
CA ARG A 75 19.71 -27.17 1.20
C ARG A 75 20.66 -26.55 0.18
N PRO A 76 21.72 -25.85 0.64
CA PRO A 76 22.74 -25.27 -0.25
C PRO A 76 23.49 -26.31 -1.10
N SER A 77 23.61 -27.55 -0.61
CA SER A 77 24.23 -28.67 -1.32
C SER A 77 23.27 -29.86 -1.35
N GLY A 78 23.05 -30.50 -2.50
CA GLY A 78 22.25 -31.73 -2.59
C GLY A 78 20.73 -31.53 -2.75
N GLY A 79 20.22 -30.30 -2.65
CA GLY A 79 18.78 -30.02 -2.76
C GLY A 79 18.25 -30.22 -4.18
N TRP A 80 19.06 -29.86 -5.16
CA TRP A 80 18.77 -29.98 -6.58
C TRP A 80 18.64 -31.44 -7.05
N GLU A 81 19.55 -32.31 -6.61
CA GLU A 81 19.55 -33.74 -6.92
C GLU A 81 18.33 -34.44 -6.32
N SER A 82 17.91 -34.00 -5.12
CA SER A 82 16.68 -34.49 -4.47
C SER A 82 15.43 -34.05 -5.25
N LEU A 83 15.43 -32.84 -5.81
CA LEU A 83 14.33 -32.34 -6.63
C LEU A 83 14.20 -33.12 -7.94
N ILE A 84 15.30 -33.39 -8.65
CA ILE A 84 15.28 -34.18 -9.89
C ILE A 84 14.77 -35.60 -9.63
N SER A 85 15.28 -36.25 -8.58
CA SER A 85 14.98 -37.66 -8.31
C SER A 85 13.58 -37.90 -7.75
N HIS A 86 13.09 -37.05 -6.84
CA HIS A 86 11.86 -37.28 -6.09
C HIS A 86 10.84 -36.14 -6.14
N GLY A 87 11.17 -34.99 -6.74
CA GLY A 87 10.31 -33.81 -6.78
C GLY A 87 8.93 -34.06 -7.36
N GLY A 88 8.84 -34.78 -8.49
CA GLY A 88 7.54 -35.14 -9.09
C GLY A 88 6.68 -36.03 -8.18
N SER A 89 7.29 -36.97 -7.46
CA SER A 89 6.59 -37.84 -6.50
C SER A 89 6.08 -37.05 -5.30
N TRP A 90 6.95 -36.25 -4.67
CA TRP A 90 6.55 -35.42 -3.53
C TRP A 90 5.50 -34.40 -3.89
N THR A 91 5.55 -33.80 -5.08
CA THR A 91 4.53 -32.87 -5.56
C THR A 91 3.15 -33.56 -5.60
N LYS A 92 3.05 -34.75 -6.19
CA LYS A 92 1.80 -35.53 -6.23
C LYS A 92 1.30 -35.90 -4.83
N LEU A 93 2.20 -36.31 -3.94
CA LEU A 93 1.85 -36.64 -2.54
C LEU A 93 1.36 -35.42 -1.77
N LEU A 94 2.03 -34.27 -1.93
CA LEU A 94 1.67 -33.01 -1.29
C LEU A 94 0.32 -32.49 -1.80
N LEU A 95 0.02 -32.61 -3.09
CA LEU A 95 -1.30 -32.27 -3.65
C LEU A 95 -2.41 -33.15 -3.06
N THR A 96 -2.17 -34.46 -3.00
CA THR A 96 -3.14 -35.41 -2.41
C THR A 96 -3.36 -35.15 -0.91
N LEU A 97 -2.30 -34.81 -0.19
CA LEU A 97 -2.36 -34.41 1.21
C LEU A 97 -3.17 -33.12 1.38
N LEU A 98 -2.88 -32.11 0.57
CA LEU A 98 -3.54 -30.80 0.61
C LEU A 98 -5.05 -30.88 0.32
N GLU A 99 -5.47 -31.79 -0.57
CA GLU A 99 -6.88 -31.99 -0.90
C GLU A 99 -7.68 -32.60 0.26
N ARG A 100 -7.07 -33.51 1.03
CA ARG A 100 -7.74 -34.30 2.09
C ARG A 100 -7.59 -33.70 3.48
N GLU A 101 -6.51 -32.95 3.72
CA GLU A 101 -6.15 -32.45 5.04
C GLU A 101 -7.12 -31.39 5.54
N LYS A 102 -7.39 -31.40 6.85
CA LYS A 102 -8.30 -30.44 7.51
C LYS A 102 -7.57 -29.52 8.46
N LEU A 103 -6.35 -29.88 8.89
CA LEU A 103 -5.58 -29.10 9.86
C LEU A 103 -4.90 -27.89 9.19
N PRO A 104 -5.20 -26.65 9.62
CA PRO A 104 -4.66 -25.44 9.00
C PRO A 104 -3.13 -25.40 8.96
N VAL A 105 -2.46 -25.85 10.03
CA VAL A 105 -0.99 -25.83 10.14
C VAL A 105 -0.32 -26.73 9.11
N ILE A 106 -0.94 -27.88 8.78
CA ILE A 106 -0.40 -28.79 7.77
C ILE A 106 -0.67 -28.23 6.37
N ILE A 107 -1.86 -27.68 6.13
CA ILE A 107 -2.24 -27.04 4.87
C ILE A 107 -1.29 -25.89 4.55
N GLU A 108 -1.06 -24.99 5.52
CA GLU A 108 -0.13 -23.87 5.41
C GLU A 108 1.27 -24.33 4.97
N ARG A 109 1.81 -25.35 5.66
CA ARG A 109 3.14 -25.88 5.34
C ARG A 109 3.18 -26.59 4.00
N ALA A 110 2.12 -27.30 3.62
CA ALA A 110 2.03 -27.97 2.32
C ALA A 110 2.00 -26.96 1.17
N ILE A 111 1.23 -25.87 1.32
CA ILE A 111 1.22 -24.74 0.38
C ILE A 111 2.63 -24.16 0.23
N CYS A 112 3.28 -23.77 1.34
CA CYS A 112 4.63 -23.20 1.30
C CYS A 112 5.66 -24.15 0.68
N THR A 113 5.51 -25.47 0.87
CA THR A 113 6.42 -26.47 0.31
C THR A 113 6.20 -26.65 -1.19
N LEU A 114 4.95 -26.68 -1.65
CA LEU A 114 4.62 -26.73 -3.08
C LEU A 114 5.10 -25.48 -3.82
N SER A 115 4.92 -24.30 -3.22
CA SER A 115 5.45 -23.04 -3.77
C SER A 115 6.97 -23.09 -3.92
N ALA A 116 7.70 -23.55 -2.89
CA ALA A 116 9.15 -23.69 -2.96
C ALA A 116 9.58 -24.65 -4.09
N ILE A 117 8.84 -25.74 -4.32
CA ILE A 117 9.09 -26.64 -5.46
C ILE A 117 8.91 -25.88 -6.78
N PHE A 118 7.81 -25.15 -6.95
CA PHE A 118 7.54 -24.41 -8.18
C PHE A 118 8.62 -23.34 -8.44
N ASP A 119 9.03 -22.59 -7.41
CA ASP A 119 10.08 -21.57 -7.50
C ASP A 119 11.43 -22.18 -7.92
N MET A 120 11.82 -23.32 -7.34
CA MET A 120 13.07 -24.00 -7.69
C MET A 120 13.10 -24.52 -9.15
N THR A 121 11.92 -24.78 -9.73
CA THR A 121 11.77 -25.24 -11.12
C THR A 121 11.57 -24.11 -12.13
N HIS A 122 11.36 -22.86 -11.68
CA HIS A 122 10.97 -21.75 -12.54
C HIS A 122 11.95 -21.52 -13.71
N ASP A 123 13.25 -21.43 -13.40
CA ASP A 123 14.29 -21.13 -14.41
C ASP A 123 14.79 -22.37 -15.16
N LYS A 124 14.07 -23.49 -15.09
CA LYS A 124 14.56 -24.79 -15.57
C LYS A 124 13.50 -25.52 -16.39
N PRO A 125 13.43 -25.23 -17.71
CA PRO A 125 12.31 -25.59 -18.57
C PRO A 125 11.95 -27.08 -18.58
N SER A 126 12.93 -27.98 -18.48
CA SER A 126 12.69 -29.43 -18.40
C SER A 126 11.90 -29.80 -17.15
N LEU A 127 12.36 -29.37 -15.98
CA LEU A 127 11.66 -29.63 -14.71
C LEU A 127 10.32 -28.90 -14.62
N THR A 128 10.22 -27.69 -15.18
CA THR A 128 8.94 -26.98 -15.24
C THR A 128 7.91 -27.81 -16.00
N ARG A 129 8.29 -28.43 -17.13
CA ARG A 129 7.41 -29.27 -17.95
C ARG A 129 7.06 -30.60 -17.27
N GLU A 130 8.01 -31.20 -16.56
CA GLU A 130 7.84 -32.52 -15.94
C GLU A 130 7.12 -32.49 -14.58
N ILE A 131 7.35 -31.45 -13.77
CA ILE A 131 6.87 -31.37 -12.39
C ILE A 131 5.78 -30.31 -12.24
N THR A 132 6.10 -29.05 -12.55
CA THR A 132 5.26 -27.90 -12.20
C THR A 132 4.03 -27.78 -13.09
N THR A 133 4.21 -27.81 -14.40
CA THR A 133 3.14 -27.66 -15.39
C THR A 133 1.97 -28.64 -15.17
N PRO A 134 2.20 -29.96 -14.99
CA PRO A 134 1.10 -30.89 -14.74
C PRO A 134 0.48 -30.77 -13.33
N ALA A 135 1.22 -30.24 -12.34
CA ALA A 135 0.74 -30.07 -10.97
C ALA A 135 -0.09 -28.80 -10.76
N LEU A 136 0.17 -27.75 -11.53
CA LEU A 136 -0.42 -26.42 -11.38
C LEU A 136 -1.96 -26.40 -11.46
N PRO A 137 -2.64 -27.07 -12.41
CA PRO A 137 -4.10 -27.04 -12.48
C PRO A 137 -4.77 -27.62 -11.23
N THR A 138 -4.25 -28.74 -10.71
CA THR A 138 -4.73 -29.36 -9.47
C THR A 138 -4.48 -28.46 -8.28
N PHE A 139 -3.27 -27.87 -8.19
CA PHE A 139 -2.94 -26.90 -7.14
C PHE A 139 -3.89 -25.70 -7.13
N CYS A 140 -4.13 -25.07 -8.28
CA CYS A 140 -5.02 -23.92 -8.40
C CYS A 140 -6.47 -24.28 -8.05
N THR A 141 -6.93 -25.46 -8.46
CA THR A 141 -8.26 -25.98 -8.10
C THR A 141 -8.41 -26.12 -6.59
N ILE A 142 -7.42 -26.74 -5.93
CA ILE A 142 -7.43 -26.89 -4.47
C ILE A 142 -7.42 -25.52 -3.79
N MET A 143 -6.56 -24.58 -4.22
CA MET A 143 -6.52 -23.22 -3.66
C MET A 143 -7.88 -22.51 -3.75
N CYS A 144 -8.54 -22.57 -4.91
CA CYS A 144 -9.88 -22.00 -5.08
C CYS A 144 -10.90 -22.62 -4.10
N ASN A 145 -10.83 -23.94 -3.89
CA ASN A 145 -11.73 -24.62 -2.97
C ASN A 145 -11.44 -24.27 -1.50
N LEU A 146 -10.18 -24.03 -1.14
CA LEU A 146 -9.79 -23.63 0.21
C LEU A 146 -10.24 -22.19 0.54
N LEU A 147 -10.28 -21.27 -0.43
CA LEU A 147 -10.76 -19.90 -0.21
C LEU A 147 -12.20 -19.84 0.29
N ASN A 148 -13.03 -20.79 -0.15
CA ASN A 148 -14.45 -20.87 0.21
C ASN A 148 -14.71 -21.52 1.58
N LYS A 149 -13.67 -22.08 2.24
CA LYS A 149 -13.83 -22.77 3.53
C LYS A 149 -13.74 -21.76 4.71
N PRO A 150 -14.80 -21.56 5.51
CA PRO A 150 -14.80 -20.54 6.56
C PRO A 150 -13.81 -20.83 7.69
N HIS A 151 -13.60 -22.11 8.04
CA HIS A 151 -12.63 -22.53 9.07
C HIS A 151 -11.17 -22.30 8.69
N LEU A 152 -10.88 -21.95 7.42
CA LEU A 152 -9.53 -21.64 6.92
C LEU A 152 -9.36 -20.15 6.62
N ALA A 153 -10.20 -19.29 7.20
CA ALA A 153 -10.12 -17.83 7.00
C ALA A 153 -8.72 -17.26 7.29
N SER A 154 -8.00 -17.82 8.27
CA SER A 154 -6.62 -17.42 8.60
C SER A 154 -5.60 -17.68 7.48
N LEU A 155 -5.89 -18.62 6.57
CA LEU A 155 -5.00 -18.97 5.46
C LEU A 155 -5.29 -18.17 4.19
N ARG A 156 -6.35 -17.36 4.16
CA ARG A 156 -6.75 -16.60 2.95
C ARG A 156 -5.63 -15.72 2.42
N LYS A 157 -4.87 -15.06 3.29
CA LYS A 157 -3.70 -14.26 2.90
C LYS A 157 -2.66 -15.09 2.16
N LEU A 158 -2.27 -16.22 2.76
CA LEU A 158 -1.30 -17.13 2.14
C LEU A 158 -1.82 -17.63 0.78
N ILE A 159 -3.09 -18.04 0.72
CA ILE A 159 -3.68 -18.57 -0.52
C ILE A 159 -3.71 -17.50 -1.62
N LEU A 160 -4.17 -16.28 -1.33
CA LEU A 160 -4.19 -15.18 -2.30
C LEU A 160 -2.77 -14.82 -2.77
N HIS A 161 -1.81 -14.75 -1.84
CA HIS A 161 -0.41 -14.50 -2.19
C HIS A 161 0.12 -15.56 -3.15
N GLN A 162 -0.12 -16.85 -2.87
CA GLN A 162 0.34 -17.93 -3.72
C GLN A 162 -0.39 -17.99 -5.07
N MET A 163 -1.69 -17.70 -5.09
CA MET A 163 -2.44 -17.60 -6.35
C MET A 163 -1.93 -16.44 -7.21
N GLN A 164 -1.61 -15.29 -6.62
CA GLN A 164 -1.01 -14.17 -7.34
C GLN A 164 0.37 -14.56 -7.91
N HIS A 165 1.21 -15.19 -7.10
CA HIS A 165 2.53 -15.64 -7.53
C HIS A 165 2.45 -16.59 -8.74
N VAL A 166 1.58 -17.61 -8.66
CA VAL A 166 1.35 -18.56 -9.75
C VAL A 166 0.77 -17.88 -10.98
N LEU A 167 -0.17 -16.94 -10.81
CA LEU A 167 -0.76 -16.19 -11.90
C LEU A 167 0.30 -15.41 -12.68
N VAL A 168 1.21 -14.72 -12.00
CA VAL A 168 2.26 -13.91 -12.64
C VAL A 168 3.29 -14.79 -13.36
N ALA A 169 3.68 -15.90 -12.73
CA ALA A 169 4.66 -16.84 -13.26
C ALA A 169 4.11 -17.68 -14.43
N HIS A 170 2.85 -18.15 -14.33
CA HIS A 170 2.22 -19.10 -15.25
C HIS A 170 0.83 -18.65 -15.72
N PRO A 171 0.70 -17.46 -16.34
CA PRO A 171 -0.61 -16.85 -16.65
C PRO A 171 -1.49 -17.68 -17.59
N THR A 172 -0.87 -18.41 -18.53
CA THR A 172 -1.58 -19.27 -19.49
C THR A 172 -2.25 -20.46 -18.80
N THR A 173 -1.53 -21.14 -17.90
CA THR A 173 -2.05 -22.26 -17.10
C THR A 173 -3.08 -21.78 -16.07
N PHE A 174 -2.92 -20.57 -15.55
CA PHE A 174 -3.82 -20.00 -14.56
C PHE A 174 -5.17 -19.53 -15.15
N ARG A 175 -5.22 -19.20 -16.45
CA ARG A 175 -6.40 -18.62 -17.13
C ARG A 175 -7.75 -19.26 -16.79
N PRO A 176 -7.92 -20.60 -16.73
CA PRO A 176 -9.21 -21.22 -16.39
C PRO A 176 -9.73 -20.88 -14.98
N PHE A 177 -8.84 -20.44 -14.08
CA PHE A 177 -9.15 -20.11 -12.69
C PHE A 177 -9.36 -18.61 -12.45
N ALA A 178 -9.12 -17.77 -13.47
CA ALA A 178 -9.16 -16.31 -13.37
C ALA A 178 -10.50 -15.81 -12.82
N GLY A 179 -11.64 -16.33 -13.29
CA GLY A 179 -12.97 -15.91 -12.81
C GLY A 179 -13.23 -16.24 -11.33
N LYS A 180 -12.71 -17.37 -10.84
CA LYS A 180 -12.81 -17.74 -9.41
C LYS A 180 -11.98 -16.80 -8.55
N LEU A 181 -10.75 -16.50 -8.96
CA LEU A 181 -9.89 -15.53 -8.27
C LEU A 181 -10.50 -14.13 -8.32
N GLN A 182 -11.07 -13.71 -9.46
CA GLN A 182 -11.78 -12.45 -9.61
C GLN A 182 -12.90 -12.32 -8.59
N THR A 183 -13.76 -13.34 -8.47
CA THR A 183 -14.87 -13.35 -7.50
C THR A 183 -14.35 -13.23 -6.06
N ALA A 184 -13.31 -13.99 -5.71
CA ALA A 184 -12.69 -13.93 -4.38
C ALA A 184 -12.06 -12.57 -4.09
N ALA A 185 -11.37 -11.98 -5.08
CA ALA A 185 -10.76 -10.66 -4.97
C ALA A 185 -11.81 -9.55 -4.83
N LEU A 186 -12.89 -9.60 -5.62
CA LEU A 186 -14.03 -8.69 -5.53
C LEU A 186 -14.71 -8.75 -4.16
N ALA A 187 -14.87 -9.94 -3.59
CA ALA A 187 -15.36 -10.10 -2.21
C ALA A 187 -14.42 -9.43 -1.20
N GLY A 188 -13.10 -9.57 -1.40
CA GLY A 188 -12.05 -8.93 -0.62
C GLY A 188 -12.08 -7.40 -0.64
N ILE A 189 -12.47 -6.79 -1.76
CA ILE A 189 -12.51 -5.32 -1.93
C ILE A 189 -13.91 -4.71 -1.79
N SER A 190 -14.92 -5.51 -1.45
CA SER A 190 -16.33 -5.08 -1.33
C SER A 190 -16.59 -4.06 -0.21
N GLY A 191 -15.62 -3.87 0.69
CA GLY A 191 -15.74 -3.04 1.89
C GLY A 191 -16.23 -3.80 3.13
N ALA A 192 -16.62 -5.07 3.00
CA ALA A 192 -17.05 -5.91 4.13
C ALA A 192 -15.87 -6.41 4.98
N ILE A 193 -14.69 -6.57 4.37
CA ILE A 193 -13.48 -7.00 5.06
C ILE A 193 -12.60 -5.80 5.34
N MET A 194 -12.27 -5.59 6.61
CA MET A 194 -11.50 -4.42 7.07
C MET A 194 -10.01 -4.71 7.31
N GLU A 195 -9.53 -5.92 7.00
CA GLU A 195 -8.14 -6.27 7.22
C GLU A 195 -7.24 -5.69 6.10
N PRO A 196 -6.36 -4.70 6.39
CA PRO A 196 -5.66 -3.93 5.35
C PRO A 196 -4.80 -4.80 4.43
N GLU A 197 -4.11 -5.78 5.01
CA GLU A 197 -3.24 -6.70 4.25
C GLU A 197 -4.06 -7.58 3.29
N LEU A 198 -5.23 -8.05 3.72
CA LEU A 198 -6.09 -8.87 2.85
C LEU A 198 -6.70 -8.04 1.72
N VAL A 199 -7.09 -6.79 1.99
CA VAL A 199 -7.55 -5.85 0.96
C VAL A 199 -6.44 -5.59 -0.05
N GLN A 200 -5.20 -5.35 0.40
CA GLN A 200 -4.05 -5.14 -0.47
C GLN A 200 -3.74 -6.36 -1.34
N LEU A 201 -3.76 -7.57 -0.79
CA LEU A 201 -3.58 -8.80 -1.56
C LEU A 201 -4.71 -9.03 -2.57
N SER A 202 -5.96 -8.78 -2.16
CA SER A 202 -7.12 -8.91 -3.05
C SER A 202 -7.05 -7.91 -4.20
N ALA A 203 -6.70 -6.66 -3.91
CA ALA A 203 -6.47 -5.63 -4.90
C ALA A 203 -5.34 -6.00 -5.86
N SER A 204 -4.25 -6.54 -5.32
CA SER A 204 -3.10 -6.98 -6.11
C SER A 204 -3.44 -8.17 -7.02
N CYS A 205 -4.19 -9.14 -6.52
CA CYS A 205 -4.71 -10.26 -7.31
C CYS A 205 -5.61 -9.78 -8.44
N TYR A 206 -6.57 -8.90 -8.13
CA TYR A 206 -7.50 -8.35 -9.12
C TYR A 206 -6.74 -7.60 -10.21
N ALA A 207 -5.81 -6.72 -9.82
CA ALA A 207 -5.00 -5.97 -10.76
C ALA A 207 -4.18 -6.89 -11.66
N SER A 208 -3.63 -8.00 -11.16
CA SER A 208 -2.83 -8.93 -11.97
C SER A 208 -3.64 -9.76 -12.97
N LEU A 209 -4.98 -9.87 -12.85
CA LEU A 209 -5.81 -10.74 -13.72
C LEU A 209 -5.68 -10.44 -15.22
N HIS A 210 -5.34 -9.21 -15.60
CA HIS A 210 -5.09 -8.85 -16.99
C HIS A 210 -4.00 -9.71 -17.65
N LEU A 211 -3.05 -10.26 -16.88
CA LEU A 211 -2.00 -11.15 -17.39
C LEU A 211 -2.56 -12.47 -17.94
N CYS A 212 -3.75 -12.88 -17.49
CA CYS A 212 -4.44 -14.07 -18.00
C CYS A 212 -5.15 -13.85 -19.34
N ALA A 213 -5.10 -12.64 -19.91
CA ALA A 213 -5.72 -12.32 -21.19
C ALA A 213 -5.22 -13.25 -22.32
N PRO A 214 -6.06 -13.58 -23.32
CA PRO A 214 -5.62 -14.30 -24.51
C PRO A 214 -4.79 -13.40 -25.44
N LYS A 215 -3.80 -13.97 -26.14
CA LYS A 215 -3.15 -13.39 -27.35
C LYS A 215 -2.87 -11.88 -27.32
N ASN A 216 -1.83 -11.43 -26.61
CA ASN A 216 -1.36 -10.03 -26.59
C ASN A 216 -2.44 -8.96 -26.33
N THR A 217 -3.55 -9.31 -25.67
CA THR A 217 -4.60 -8.37 -25.23
C THR A 217 -4.45 -8.00 -23.75
N ALA A 218 -3.30 -8.27 -23.14
CA ALA A 218 -3.09 -8.01 -21.72
C ALA A 218 -3.16 -6.51 -21.42
N ALA A 219 -2.60 -5.66 -22.29
CA ALA A 219 -2.72 -4.21 -22.18
C ALA A 219 -4.18 -3.71 -22.28
N GLU A 220 -4.96 -4.26 -23.21
CA GLU A 220 -6.38 -3.91 -23.35
C GLU A 220 -7.19 -4.33 -22.13
N GLN A 221 -6.98 -5.56 -21.63
CA GLN A 221 -7.64 -6.05 -20.42
C GLN A 221 -7.21 -5.28 -19.17
N TRP A 222 -5.96 -4.82 -19.12
CA TRP A 222 -5.51 -3.90 -18.06
C TRP A 222 -6.33 -2.61 -18.10
N SER A 223 -6.47 -1.99 -19.28
CA SER A 223 -7.24 -0.74 -19.43
C SER A 223 -8.72 -0.93 -19.10
N VAL A 224 -9.33 -2.03 -19.52
CA VAL A 224 -10.73 -2.37 -19.19
C VAL A 224 -10.90 -2.53 -17.68
N GLY A 225 -10.05 -3.33 -17.02
CA GLY A 225 -10.11 -3.54 -15.57
C GLY A 225 -9.86 -2.25 -14.78
N PHE A 226 -8.91 -1.44 -15.23
CA PHE A 226 -8.59 -0.15 -14.63
C PHE A 226 -9.77 0.83 -14.71
N LEU A 227 -10.32 1.03 -15.92
CA LEU A 227 -11.45 1.91 -16.13
C LEU A 227 -12.70 1.41 -15.43
N ALA A 228 -12.95 0.10 -15.40
CA ALA A 228 -14.08 -0.47 -14.65
C ALA A 228 -13.97 -0.20 -13.15
N THR A 229 -12.78 -0.35 -12.58
CA THR A 229 -12.50 -0.03 -11.18
C THR A 229 -12.70 1.47 -10.91
N LEU A 230 -12.21 2.34 -11.80
CA LEU A 230 -12.37 3.79 -11.66
C LEU A 230 -13.83 4.22 -11.81
N GLY A 231 -14.57 3.60 -12.72
CA GLY A 231 -16.02 3.77 -12.85
C GLY A 231 -16.75 3.38 -11.57
N GLU A 232 -16.37 2.27 -10.94
CA GLU A 232 -16.94 1.87 -9.65
C GLU A 232 -16.60 2.88 -8.55
N CYS A 233 -15.38 3.44 -8.52
CA CYS A 233 -15.06 4.54 -7.60
C CYS A 233 -16.01 5.73 -7.79
N HIS A 234 -16.38 6.08 -9.03
CA HIS A 234 -17.36 7.13 -9.29
C HIS A 234 -18.76 6.76 -8.82
N VAL A 235 -19.22 5.52 -9.00
CA VAL A 235 -20.50 5.04 -8.44
C VAL A 235 -20.53 5.19 -6.92
N VAL A 236 -19.44 4.83 -6.24
CA VAL A 236 -19.33 4.98 -4.79
C VAL A 236 -19.33 6.45 -4.37
N LEU A 237 -18.63 7.32 -5.11
CA LEU A 237 -18.67 8.76 -4.87
C LEU A 237 -20.05 9.36 -5.14
N ASP A 238 -20.76 8.94 -6.20
CA ASP A 238 -22.11 9.42 -6.50
C ASP A 238 -23.07 9.14 -5.34
N TYR A 239 -22.93 7.98 -4.68
CA TYR A 239 -23.65 7.67 -3.44
C TYR A 239 -23.22 8.55 -2.26
N LEU A 240 -21.92 8.68 -2.00
CA LEU A 240 -21.40 9.47 -0.87
C LEU A 240 -21.71 10.98 -1.01
N LEU A 241 -21.73 11.49 -2.24
CA LEU A 241 -21.91 12.90 -2.58
C LEU A 241 -23.33 13.19 -3.08
N GLN A 242 -24.28 12.25 -2.95
CA GLN A 242 -25.66 12.39 -3.45
C GLN A 242 -26.41 13.64 -2.95
N HIS A 243 -25.96 14.22 -1.83
CA HIS A 243 -26.53 15.42 -1.21
C HIS A 243 -25.75 16.70 -1.51
N ILE A 244 -24.63 16.61 -2.23
CA ILE A 244 -23.81 17.75 -2.66
C ILE A 244 -24.32 18.23 -4.02
N VAL A 245 -24.25 19.54 -4.25
CA VAL A 245 -24.45 20.12 -5.57
C VAL A 245 -23.12 20.05 -6.31
N GLU A 246 -23.02 19.11 -7.24
CA GLU A 246 -21.83 18.92 -8.08
C GLU A 246 -22.03 19.57 -9.45
N GLU A 247 -20.94 20.05 -10.03
CA GLU A 247 -20.91 20.45 -11.43
C GLU A 247 -21.00 19.23 -12.34
N LYS A 248 -21.46 19.42 -13.57
CA LYS A 248 -21.50 18.33 -14.55
C LYS A 248 -20.07 17.86 -14.83
N PRO A 249 -19.84 16.54 -14.89
CA PRO A 249 -18.51 16.03 -15.13
C PRO A 249 -18.04 16.43 -16.54
N ILE A 250 -16.79 16.89 -16.64
CA ILE A 250 -16.16 17.32 -17.90
C ILE A 250 -15.95 16.12 -18.82
N LEU A 251 -15.63 14.96 -18.25
CA LEU A 251 -15.48 13.69 -18.95
C LEU A 251 -16.59 12.72 -18.53
N PRO A 252 -17.10 11.88 -19.45
CA PRO A 252 -18.04 10.83 -19.07
C PRO A 252 -17.38 9.86 -18.08
N HIS A 253 -18.08 9.52 -17.00
CA HIS A 253 -17.58 8.52 -16.06
C HIS A 253 -17.52 7.13 -16.74
N PRO A 254 -16.43 6.38 -16.56
CA PRO A 254 -16.36 4.99 -17.01
C PRO A 254 -17.46 4.13 -16.39
N ARG A 255 -17.85 3.05 -17.07
CA ARG A 255 -18.78 2.05 -16.51
C ARG A 255 -18.11 1.33 -15.33
N GLY A 256 -18.84 1.14 -14.24
CA GLY A 256 -18.34 0.47 -13.04
C GLY A 256 -18.27 -1.05 -13.13
N LEU A 257 -17.99 -1.68 -11.98
CA LEU A 257 -17.90 -3.13 -11.79
C LEU A 257 -19.25 -3.77 -11.47
N GLU A 258 -20.29 -2.96 -11.30
CA GLU A 258 -21.66 -3.40 -10.97
C GLU A 258 -21.71 -4.12 -9.62
N MET A 259 -21.01 -3.57 -8.63
CA MET A 259 -21.03 -4.13 -7.27
C MET A 259 -22.40 -3.90 -6.59
N LEU A 260 -22.66 -4.67 -5.54
CA LEU A 260 -23.91 -4.58 -4.78
C LEU A 260 -24.20 -3.15 -4.29
N PRO A 261 -25.44 -2.66 -4.46
CA PRO A 261 -25.80 -1.31 -4.04
C PRO A 261 -25.69 -1.15 -2.52
N PHE A 262 -25.60 0.12 -2.09
CA PHE A 262 -25.57 0.48 -0.68
C PHE A 262 -26.98 0.51 -0.06
N SER A 263 -27.05 0.53 1.28
CA SER A 263 -28.31 0.74 2.00
C SER A 263 -28.98 2.03 1.54
N SER A 264 -30.32 2.04 1.51
CA SER A 264 -31.08 3.26 1.26
C SER A 264 -30.94 4.27 2.41
N ASP A 265 -30.59 3.80 3.62
CA ASP A 265 -30.24 4.67 4.73
C ASP A 265 -28.79 5.14 4.55
N PHE A 266 -28.62 6.43 4.27
CA PHE A 266 -27.33 7.05 4.07
C PHE A 266 -26.42 6.91 5.31
N VAL A 267 -26.98 7.02 6.52
CA VAL A 267 -26.20 6.97 7.76
C VAL A 267 -25.56 5.60 7.95
N GLU A 268 -26.30 4.53 7.62
CA GLU A 268 -25.81 3.15 7.67
C GLU A 268 -24.87 2.82 6.50
N GLY A 269 -25.22 3.24 5.28
CA GLY A 269 -24.48 2.87 4.08
C GLY A 269 -23.20 3.68 3.84
N ALA A 270 -23.10 4.92 4.35
CA ALA A 270 -21.95 5.79 4.09
C ALA A 270 -20.61 5.21 4.61
N PRO A 271 -20.50 4.68 5.85
CA PRO A 271 -19.28 4.02 6.30
C PRO A 271 -18.84 2.87 5.39
N ALA A 272 -19.78 2.01 4.97
CA ALA A 272 -19.50 0.90 4.06
C ALA A 272 -19.05 1.39 2.68
N ALA A 273 -19.66 2.46 2.17
CA ALA A 273 -19.26 3.10 0.91
C ALA A 273 -17.83 3.67 0.99
N LEU A 274 -17.45 4.32 2.08
CA LEU A 274 -16.08 4.80 2.26
C LEU A 274 -15.06 3.65 2.32
N GLN A 275 -15.38 2.56 3.02
CA GLN A 275 -14.50 1.38 3.07
C GLN A 275 -14.34 0.75 1.68
N ARG A 276 -15.41 0.67 0.90
CA ARG A 276 -15.35 0.20 -0.49
C ARG A 276 -14.52 1.13 -1.36
N LEU A 277 -14.70 2.45 -1.27
CA LEU A 277 -13.89 3.43 -1.99
C LEU A 277 -12.40 3.25 -1.68
N GLN A 278 -12.05 3.13 -0.40
CA GLN A 278 -10.67 2.91 0.03
C GLN A 278 -10.09 1.61 -0.54
N SER A 279 -10.88 0.54 -0.58
CA SER A 279 -10.50 -0.75 -1.16
C SER A 279 -10.28 -0.66 -2.67
N LEU A 280 -11.19 -0.02 -3.41
CA LEU A 280 -11.07 0.22 -4.85
C LEU A 280 -9.85 1.07 -5.18
N LEU A 281 -9.53 2.06 -4.35
CA LEU A 281 -8.31 2.87 -4.54
C LEU A 281 -7.03 2.05 -4.33
N GLN A 282 -7.06 0.99 -3.51
CA GLN A 282 -5.94 0.04 -3.47
C GLN A 282 -5.80 -0.74 -4.78
N VAL A 283 -6.91 -1.07 -5.44
CA VAL A 283 -6.89 -1.70 -6.77
C VAL A 283 -6.27 -0.77 -7.82
N ILE A 284 -6.70 0.50 -7.84
CA ILE A 284 -6.12 1.52 -8.75
C ILE A 284 -4.62 1.66 -8.50
N LYS A 285 -4.18 1.76 -7.25
CA LYS A 285 -2.76 1.80 -6.90
C LYS A 285 -2.03 0.54 -7.33
N ALA A 286 -2.62 -0.64 -7.15
CA ALA A 286 -2.03 -1.90 -7.58
C ALA A 286 -1.83 -1.95 -9.11
N PHE A 287 -2.81 -1.50 -9.89
CA PHE A 287 -2.64 -1.36 -11.34
C PHE A 287 -1.51 -0.40 -11.73
N LEU A 288 -1.36 0.74 -11.04
CA LEU A 288 -0.32 1.74 -11.33
C LEU A 288 1.09 1.28 -10.94
N THR A 289 1.21 0.45 -9.90
CA THR A 289 2.51 0.09 -9.30
C THR A 289 3.03 -1.29 -9.68
N GLN A 290 2.17 -2.17 -10.21
CA GLN A 290 2.59 -3.49 -10.67
C GLN A 290 3.23 -3.41 -12.07
N ALA A 291 4.30 -4.17 -12.27
CA ALA A 291 4.97 -4.27 -13.56
C ALA A 291 4.10 -5.02 -14.58
N THR A 292 4.05 -4.51 -15.80
CA THR A 292 3.36 -5.13 -16.94
C THR A 292 4.38 -5.64 -17.97
N LYS A 293 4.01 -6.69 -18.72
CA LYS A 293 4.86 -7.20 -19.83
C LYS A 293 4.70 -6.38 -21.12
N GLU A 294 3.56 -5.71 -21.25
CA GLU A 294 3.18 -4.88 -22.39
C GLU A 294 3.03 -3.43 -21.94
N LEU A 295 3.16 -2.49 -22.88
CA LEU A 295 2.90 -1.08 -22.64
C LEU A 295 1.40 -0.87 -22.41
N VAL A 296 1.04 -0.15 -21.35
CA VAL A 296 -0.35 0.15 -20.98
C VAL A 296 -0.63 1.64 -21.08
N ASN A 297 -1.85 1.98 -21.51
CA ASN A 297 -2.31 3.36 -21.60
C ASN A 297 -3.00 3.75 -20.28
N ILE A 298 -2.38 4.68 -19.55
CA ILE A 298 -2.92 5.19 -18.29
C ILE A 298 -3.84 6.39 -18.58
N PRO A 299 -5.11 6.36 -18.17
CA PRO A 299 -6.06 7.46 -18.41
C PRO A 299 -5.85 8.61 -17.39
N VAL A 300 -4.75 9.34 -17.50
CA VAL A 300 -4.32 10.38 -16.55
C VAL A 300 -5.40 11.42 -16.28
N ALA A 301 -6.11 11.87 -17.32
CA ALA A 301 -7.17 12.86 -17.17
C ALA A 301 -8.28 12.38 -16.21
N HIS A 302 -8.73 11.12 -16.33
CA HIS A 302 -9.77 10.57 -15.46
C HIS A 302 -9.30 10.50 -14.00
N LEU A 303 -8.04 10.11 -13.76
CA LEU A 303 -7.46 10.10 -12.41
C LEU A 303 -7.39 11.49 -11.79
N VAL A 304 -6.94 12.47 -12.57
CA VAL A 304 -6.86 13.88 -12.12
C VAL A 304 -8.25 14.41 -11.79
N HIS A 305 -9.23 14.21 -12.67
CA HIS A 305 -10.61 14.63 -12.42
C HIS A 305 -11.21 13.95 -11.19
N PHE A 306 -10.96 12.66 -11.00
CA PHE A 306 -11.39 11.92 -9.81
C PHE A 306 -10.78 12.50 -8.53
N CYS A 307 -9.47 12.78 -8.52
CA CYS A 307 -8.82 13.39 -7.37
C CYS A 307 -9.34 14.81 -7.09
N ASN A 308 -9.52 15.64 -8.12
CA ASN A 308 -10.10 16.99 -7.98
C ASN A 308 -11.51 16.94 -7.39
N ARG A 309 -12.37 16.05 -7.90
CA ARG A 309 -13.73 15.86 -7.39
C ARG A 309 -13.78 15.61 -5.88
N ILE A 310 -12.77 14.93 -5.32
CA ILE A 310 -12.66 14.72 -3.87
C ILE A 310 -11.98 15.91 -3.18
N LEU A 311 -10.87 16.43 -3.71
CA LEU A 311 -10.05 17.45 -3.06
C LEU A 311 -10.67 18.86 -3.07
N ASP A 312 -11.58 19.12 -4.01
CA ASP A 312 -12.35 20.36 -4.10
C ASP A 312 -13.51 20.40 -3.10
N LEU A 313 -13.81 19.27 -2.45
CA LEU A 313 -14.80 19.23 -1.38
C LEU A 313 -14.27 20.00 -0.17
N THR A 314 -15.10 20.90 0.33
CA THR A 314 -14.82 21.64 1.55
C THR A 314 -16.03 21.59 2.47
N PRO A 315 -15.88 21.91 3.77
CA PRO A 315 -17.05 22.08 4.64
C PRO A 315 -18.03 23.17 4.17
N ARG A 316 -17.65 23.99 3.18
CA ARG A 316 -18.45 25.05 2.59
C ARG A 316 -19.07 24.66 1.24
N SER A 317 -18.84 23.43 0.76
CA SER A 317 -19.42 22.95 -0.48
C SER A 317 -20.95 23.01 -0.41
N GLY A 318 -21.57 23.41 -1.53
CA GLY A 318 -23.01 23.60 -1.60
C GLY A 318 -23.77 22.31 -1.34
N MET A 319 -24.64 22.31 -0.34
CA MET A 319 -25.54 21.19 -0.06
C MET A 319 -26.90 21.41 -0.71
N ARG A 320 -27.50 20.32 -1.19
CA ARG A 320 -28.86 20.35 -1.72
C ARG A 320 -29.83 20.72 -0.60
N ALA A 321 -30.82 21.57 -0.89
CA ALA A 321 -31.80 22.02 0.10
C ALA A 321 -32.61 20.86 0.73
N SER A 322 -32.73 19.73 0.02
CA SER A 322 -33.43 18.53 0.48
C SER A 322 -32.57 17.59 1.33
N ALA A 323 -31.30 17.92 1.60
CA ALA A 323 -30.39 17.05 2.33
C ALA A 323 -30.74 16.99 3.83
N PRO A 324 -30.93 15.79 4.42
CA PRO A 324 -31.11 15.65 5.86
C PRO A 324 -29.87 16.13 6.63
N GLN A 325 -30.09 16.78 7.78
CA GLN A 325 -29.00 17.25 8.64
C GLN A 325 -28.10 16.11 9.15
N SER A 326 -28.68 14.92 9.39
CA SER A 326 -27.91 13.73 9.76
C SER A 326 -26.93 13.32 8.67
N SER A 327 -27.36 13.31 7.40
CA SER A 327 -26.50 13.01 6.25
C SER A 327 -25.37 14.03 6.09
N GLN A 328 -25.65 15.32 6.32
CA GLN A 328 -24.63 16.37 6.34
C GLN A 328 -23.56 16.09 7.39
N LEU A 329 -23.96 15.77 8.62
CA LEU A 329 -23.03 15.52 9.71
C LEU A 329 -22.12 14.32 9.43
N VAL A 330 -22.69 13.24 8.89
CA VAL A 330 -21.95 12.02 8.51
C VAL A 330 -20.92 12.34 7.43
N LEU A 331 -21.33 13.03 6.36
CA LEU A 331 -20.43 13.43 5.26
C LEU A 331 -19.28 14.31 5.78
N MET A 332 -19.58 15.31 6.62
CA MET A 332 -18.56 16.20 7.18
C MET A 332 -17.55 15.46 8.08
N THR A 333 -18.00 14.42 8.78
CA THR A 333 -17.15 13.56 9.60
C THR A 333 -16.21 12.70 8.73
N MET A 334 -16.67 12.31 7.54
CA MET A 334 -15.93 11.45 6.60
C MET A 334 -15.00 12.22 5.65
N LEU A 335 -15.23 13.53 5.48
CA LEU A 335 -14.47 14.39 4.57
C LEU A 335 -12.94 14.27 4.75
N PRO A 336 -12.36 14.23 5.97
CA PRO A 336 -10.92 14.07 6.14
C PRO A 336 -10.41 12.72 5.61
N ALA A 337 -11.20 11.65 5.74
CA ALA A 337 -10.83 10.33 5.24
C ALA A 337 -10.92 10.25 3.71
N LEU A 338 -11.87 10.96 3.10
CA LEU A 338 -11.96 11.12 1.64
C LEU A 338 -10.73 11.84 1.10
N HIS A 339 -10.40 13.02 1.65
CA HIS A 339 -9.20 13.76 1.26
C HIS A 339 -7.92 12.96 1.45
N LEU A 340 -7.80 12.22 2.56
CA LEU A 340 -6.65 11.35 2.80
C LEU A 340 -6.52 10.27 1.71
N SER A 341 -7.65 9.70 1.28
CA SER A 341 -7.69 8.69 0.24
C SER A 341 -7.26 9.25 -1.13
N ALA A 342 -7.75 10.45 -1.48
CA ALA A 342 -7.34 11.16 -2.69
C ALA A 342 -5.86 11.55 -2.67
N LEU A 343 -5.36 12.18 -1.61
CA LEU A 343 -3.94 12.54 -1.48
C LEU A 343 -3.02 11.32 -1.50
N SER A 344 -3.48 10.19 -0.95
CA SER A 344 -2.72 8.94 -1.02
C SER A 344 -2.65 8.39 -2.45
N LEU A 345 -3.70 8.54 -3.26
CA LEU A 345 -3.65 8.23 -4.69
C LEU A 345 -2.75 9.22 -5.45
N THR A 346 -2.87 10.52 -5.18
CA THR A 346 -2.02 11.57 -5.80
C THR A 346 -0.54 11.32 -5.55
N SER A 347 -0.16 10.91 -4.33
CA SER A 347 1.22 10.54 -3.99
C SER A 347 1.75 9.42 -4.90
N VAL A 348 0.96 8.35 -5.09
CA VAL A 348 1.31 7.25 -6.00
C VAL A 348 1.36 7.72 -7.46
N MET A 349 0.44 8.59 -7.88
CA MET A 349 0.45 9.16 -9.24
C MET A 349 1.73 9.97 -9.50
N ILE A 350 2.19 10.75 -8.54
CA ILE A 350 3.44 11.54 -8.65
C ILE A 350 4.65 10.61 -8.77
N ASP A 351 4.70 9.54 -7.97
CA ASP A 351 5.83 8.59 -8.01
C ASP A 351 5.87 7.77 -9.31
N VAL A 352 4.70 7.36 -9.83
CA VAL A 352 4.60 6.52 -11.02
C VAL A 352 4.67 7.32 -12.33
N LEU A 353 3.92 8.42 -12.42
CA LEU A 353 3.83 9.21 -13.67
C LEU A 353 4.95 10.25 -13.81
N GLY A 354 5.55 10.66 -12.70
CA GLY A 354 6.65 11.63 -12.68
C GLY A 354 6.32 12.88 -13.48
N ARG A 355 7.19 13.20 -14.44
CA ARG A 355 7.08 14.40 -15.31
C ARG A 355 5.85 14.41 -16.23
N HIS A 356 5.23 13.26 -16.50
CA HIS A 356 4.03 13.22 -17.34
C HIS A 356 2.80 13.86 -16.67
N LEU A 357 2.84 14.03 -15.35
CA LEU A 357 1.77 14.67 -14.59
C LEU A 357 1.88 16.21 -14.59
N THR A 358 3.02 16.79 -15.02
CA THR A 358 3.30 18.24 -15.00
C THR A 358 2.15 19.12 -15.52
N PRO A 359 1.49 18.82 -16.66
CA PRO A 359 0.41 19.66 -17.19
C PRO A 359 -0.82 19.76 -16.26
N HIS A 360 -0.95 18.82 -15.32
CA HIS A 360 -2.13 18.67 -14.47
C HIS A 360 -1.90 19.05 -13.02
N VAL A 361 -0.65 19.22 -12.57
CA VAL A 361 -0.33 19.41 -11.14
C VAL A 361 -1.04 20.63 -10.55
N ALA A 362 -1.13 21.72 -11.32
CA ALA A 362 -1.81 22.93 -10.88
C ALA A 362 -3.30 22.72 -10.53
N SER A 363 -3.96 21.75 -11.18
CA SER A 363 -5.41 21.53 -11.00
C SER A 363 -5.78 21.04 -9.60
N TYR A 364 -5.04 20.10 -9.03
CA TYR A 364 -5.30 19.58 -7.68
C TYR A 364 -4.46 20.26 -6.59
N TYR A 365 -3.52 21.13 -6.96
CA TYR A 365 -2.63 21.78 -5.99
C TYR A 365 -3.38 22.60 -4.94
N GLY A 366 -4.45 23.31 -5.34
CA GLY A 366 -5.29 24.07 -4.42
C GLY A 366 -5.88 23.19 -3.30
N GLY A 367 -6.35 21.99 -3.65
CA GLY A 367 -6.84 21.00 -2.69
C GLY A 367 -5.76 20.50 -1.72
N VAL A 368 -4.52 20.30 -2.20
CA VAL A 368 -3.38 19.95 -1.33
C VAL A 368 -3.10 21.08 -0.32
N VAL A 369 -3.10 22.34 -0.78
CA VAL A 369 -2.87 23.51 0.08
C VAL A 369 -3.99 23.68 1.11
N ASN A 370 -5.24 23.44 0.74
CA ASN A 370 -6.36 23.43 1.68
C ASN A 370 -6.19 22.35 2.76
N ALA A 371 -5.73 21.15 2.38
CA ALA A 371 -5.48 20.07 3.32
C ALA A 371 -4.34 20.36 4.32
N LEU A 372 -3.36 21.21 3.97
CA LEU A 372 -2.32 21.67 4.92
C LEU A 372 -2.91 22.44 6.11
N SER A 373 -4.04 23.12 5.92
CA SER A 373 -4.76 23.85 6.98
C SER A 373 -5.65 22.96 7.83
N SER A 374 -5.74 21.65 7.55
CA SER A 374 -6.59 20.73 8.30
C SER A 374 -6.14 20.57 9.75
N THR A 375 -7.13 20.44 10.65
CA THR A 375 -6.91 20.06 12.06
C THR A 375 -6.64 18.57 12.22
N HIS A 376 -6.99 17.74 11.23
CA HIS A 376 -6.76 16.30 11.26
C HIS A 376 -5.28 16.00 11.01
N LEU A 377 -4.59 15.52 12.03
CA LEU A 377 -3.14 15.34 12.02
C LEU A 377 -2.66 14.42 10.89
N THR A 378 -3.35 13.30 10.64
CA THR A 378 -3.00 12.36 9.57
C THR A 378 -3.16 12.97 8.18
N LEU A 379 -4.26 13.69 7.95
CA LEU A 379 -4.51 14.38 6.69
C LEU A 379 -3.45 15.47 6.43
N GLN A 380 -3.16 16.27 7.45
CA GLN A 380 -2.14 17.30 7.37
C GLN A 380 -0.74 16.69 7.09
N THR A 381 -0.38 15.58 7.73
CA THR A 381 0.88 14.87 7.46
C THR A 381 0.95 14.41 6.00
N GLN A 382 -0.12 13.82 5.47
CA GLN A 382 -0.15 13.38 4.07
C GLN A 382 -0.08 14.57 3.10
N ALA A 383 -0.77 15.68 3.41
CA ALA A 383 -0.72 16.89 2.61
C ALA A 383 0.70 17.50 2.55
N ILE A 384 1.43 17.52 3.68
CA ILE A 384 2.83 17.95 3.73
C ILE A 384 3.69 17.03 2.85
N HIS A 385 3.49 15.71 2.95
CA HIS A 385 4.23 14.74 2.14
C HIS A 385 4.01 14.96 0.63
N VAL A 386 2.75 15.04 0.19
CA VAL A 386 2.39 15.29 -1.22
C VAL A 386 2.91 16.65 -1.69
N HIS A 387 2.78 17.70 -0.87
CA HIS A 387 3.36 19.01 -1.19
C HIS A 387 4.88 18.94 -1.39
N SER A 388 5.58 18.17 -0.55
CA SER A 388 7.03 17.95 -0.66
C SER A 388 7.40 17.21 -1.95
N GLN A 389 6.64 16.16 -2.32
CA GLN A 389 6.83 15.44 -3.59
C GLN A 389 6.63 16.38 -4.79
N ILE A 390 5.59 17.23 -4.73
CA ILE A 390 5.31 18.21 -5.79
C ILE A 390 6.48 19.20 -5.94
N LEU A 391 6.97 19.77 -4.84
CA LEU A 391 8.11 20.69 -4.88
C LEU A 391 9.35 20.00 -5.45
N GLN A 392 9.66 18.78 -5.03
CA GLN A 392 10.85 18.04 -5.48
C GLN A 392 10.80 17.71 -6.97
N GLN A 393 9.65 17.30 -7.50
CA GLN A 393 9.54 16.85 -8.88
C GLN A 393 9.26 17.98 -9.89
N TYR A 394 8.50 18.99 -9.49
CA TYR A 394 7.98 20.02 -10.40
C TYR A 394 8.43 21.44 -10.03
N GLY A 395 9.09 21.62 -8.89
CA GLY A 395 9.46 22.93 -8.37
C GLY A 395 8.29 23.69 -7.72
N GLN A 396 8.44 24.99 -7.58
CA GLN A 396 7.39 25.83 -7.00
C GLN A 396 6.20 25.94 -7.97
N ILE A 397 5.02 25.52 -7.49
CA ILE A 397 3.74 25.67 -8.18
C ILE A 397 2.85 26.59 -7.35
N GLY A 398 2.21 27.55 -8.00
CA GLY A 398 1.32 28.52 -7.36
C GLY A 398 2.05 29.62 -6.58
N GLU A 399 1.32 30.27 -5.68
CA GLU A 399 1.83 31.41 -4.92
C GLU A 399 2.87 31.02 -3.86
N PRO A 400 3.88 31.86 -3.58
CA PRO A 400 4.84 31.61 -2.49
C PRO A 400 4.19 31.35 -1.12
N THR A 401 2.97 31.85 -0.91
CA THR A 401 2.19 31.72 0.34
C THR A 401 1.92 30.26 0.72
N SER A 402 1.72 29.36 -0.26
CA SER A 402 1.48 27.94 -0.02
C SER A 402 2.71 27.23 0.56
N VAL A 403 3.89 27.55 0.04
CA VAL A 403 5.19 27.06 0.53
C VAL A 403 5.41 27.55 1.97
N LEU A 404 5.18 28.84 2.22
CA LEU A 404 5.29 29.43 3.55
C LEU A 404 4.34 28.77 4.56
N GLN A 405 3.13 28.40 4.14
CA GLN A 405 2.18 27.68 4.97
C GLN A 405 2.70 26.28 5.33
N ALA A 406 3.19 25.50 4.37
CA ALA A 406 3.77 24.18 4.60
C ALA A 406 4.98 24.23 5.54
N VAL A 407 5.85 25.24 5.36
CA VAL A 407 7.00 25.51 6.24
C VAL A 407 6.55 25.84 7.66
N LYS A 408 5.56 26.72 7.84
CA LYS A 408 5.01 27.07 9.16
C LYS A 408 4.45 25.84 9.88
N VAL A 409 3.73 24.97 9.17
CA VAL A 409 3.20 23.72 9.75
C VAL A 409 4.35 22.78 10.16
N SER A 410 5.34 22.60 9.28
CA SER A 410 6.53 21.78 9.56
C SER A 410 7.33 22.29 10.76
N LEU A 411 7.50 23.62 10.86
CA LEU A 411 8.13 24.28 12.01
C LEU A 411 7.36 24.03 13.30
N ARG A 412 6.02 24.09 13.29
CA ARG A 412 5.21 23.78 14.50
C ARG A 412 5.44 22.35 14.99
N ILE A 413 5.52 21.39 14.07
CA ILE A 413 5.77 19.97 14.37
C ILE A 413 7.16 19.79 15.00
N LEU A 414 8.21 20.37 14.41
CA LEU A 414 9.56 20.26 14.98
C LEU A 414 9.70 21.04 16.29
N SER A 415 9.05 22.20 16.41
CA SER A 415 9.07 23.01 17.63
C SER A 415 8.41 22.33 18.83
N SER A 416 7.47 21.39 18.64
CA SER A 416 6.92 20.61 19.76
C SER A 416 7.92 19.61 20.31
N VAL A 417 8.81 19.08 19.46
CA VAL A 417 9.93 18.21 19.88
C VAL A 417 10.95 19.02 20.69
N ALA A 418 11.39 20.16 20.14
CA ALA A 418 12.35 21.04 20.80
C ALA A 418 11.85 21.60 22.15
N ARG A 419 10.54 21.80 22.31
CA ARG A 419 9.93 22.25 23.58
C ARG A 419 9.80 21.14 24.62
N SER A 420 9.67 19.88 24.21
CA SER A 420 9.64 18.73 25.13
C SER A 420 10.93 18.62 25.94
N GLU A 421 12.06 19.07 25.39
CA GLU A 421 13.36 19.14 26.06
C GLU A 421 13.34 20.07 27.30
N ILE A 422 12.77 21.27 27.15
CA ILE A 422 12.75 22.31 28.19
C ILE A 422 11.95 21.84 29.42
N SER A 423 10.90 21.05 29.20
CA SER A 423 10.09 20.50 30.30
C SER A 423 10.81 19.37 31.06
N ILE A 424 11.67 18.59 30.40
CA ILE A 424 12.42 17.49 31.03
C ILE A 424 13.62 18.05 31.82
N ALA A 425 14.25 19.13 31.33
CA ALA A 425 15.34 19.81 32.04
C ALA A 425 14.86 20.64 33.26
N GLY A 426 13.59 21.05 33.29
CA GLY A 426 13.01 21.89 34.35
C GLY A 426 12.59 21.14 35.62
N SER A 427 12.51 19.81 35.62
CA SER A 427 12.12 19.02 36.79
C SER A 427 13.30 18.70 37.70
N THR A 428 14.00 19.73 38.18
CA THR A 428 14.86 19.61 39.36
C THR A 428 14.05 20.06 40.58
N VAL A 429 13.58 19.09 41.36
CA VAL A 429 12.83 19.31 42.60
C VAL A 429 13.70 20.10 43.57
N LYS A 430 13.41 21.39 43.76
CA LYS A 430 13.93 22.13 44.92
C LYS A 430 13.17 21.67 46.17
N PRO A 431 13.85 21.34 47.29
CA PRO A 431 13.18 20.96 48.52
C PRO A 431 12.40 22.16 49.08
N PRO A 432 11.17 21.97 49.59
CA PRO A 432 10.33 23.08 50.02
C PRO A 432 10.85 23.65 51.35
N GLN A 433 11.25 24.93 51.33
CA GLN A 433 11.42 25.70 52.55
C GLN A 433 10.05 26.01 53.16
N ALA A 434 9.85 25.56 54.39
CA ALA A 434 8.64 25.79 55.18
C ALA A 434 8.47 27.28 55.49
N ARG A 435 7.39 27.91 54.99
CA ARG A 435 6.85 29.14 55.56
C ARG A 435 5.33 29.10 55.71
N LYS A 436 4.94 29.24 56.97
CA LYS A 436 3.65 29.56 57.61
C LYS A 436 2.43 29.83 56.71
N ARG A 437 1.38 29.05 56.98
CA ARG A 437 -0.03 29.28 56.64
C ARG A 437 -0.55 30.65 57.09
N LYS A 438 -1.33 31.30 56.22
CA LYS A 438 -2.51 32.09 56.61
C LYS A 438 -3.62 31.92 55.56
N HIS A 439 -4.84 31.99 56.06
CA HIS A 439 -6.10 31.40 55.63
C HIS A 439 -6.81 32.14 54.48
N GLY A 440 -7.59 31.40 53.67
CA GLY A 440 -8.79 31.92 52.98
C GLY A 440 -8.87 31.61 51.48
N GLY A 441 -9.93 30.94 51.05
CA GLY A 441 -10.39 30.95 49.64
C GLY A 441 -10.51 29.56 49.02
N ASN A 442 -11.74 29.07 48.94
CA ASN A 442 -12.17 27.83 48.30
C ASN A 442 -12.31 28.09 46.78
N GLU A 443 -11.36 27.63 45.96
CA GLU A 443 -11.49 27.53 44.50
C GLU A 443 -10.27 26.76 43.94
N GLY A 444 -10.47 25.58 43.36
CA GLY A 444 -9.37 24.80 42.77
C GLY A 444 -9.61 23.30 42.70
N ALA A 445 -10.70 22.87 42.08
CA ALA A 445 -10.86 21.46 41.66
C ALA A 445 -10.33 21.19 40.23
N ASP A 446 -9.75 22.20 39.56
CA ASP A 446 -9.32 22.09 38.16
C ASP A 446 -7.81 21.87 37.96
N THR A 447 -7.01 21.86 39.02
CA THR A 447 -5.54 21.73 38.90
C THR A 447 -5.03 20.31 38.71
N TYR A 448 -5.91 19.30 38.60
CA TYR A 448 -5.51 17.91 38.35
C TYR A 448 -5.86 17.38 36.94
N SER A 449 -6.47 18.18 36.06
CA SER A 449 -6.78 17.75 34.68
C SER A 449 -5.64 18.02 33.67
N ASN A 450 -4.67 18.88 34.01
CA ASN A 450 -3.53 19.19 33.13
C ASN A 450 -2.35 18.20 33.24
N ALA A 451 -2.48 17.12 34.01
CA ALA A 451 -1.50 16.02 34.03
C ALA A 451 -1.50 15.18 32.74
N ALA A 452 -2.48 15.37 31.85
CA ALA A 452 -2.54 14.71 30.54
C ALA A 452 -1.68 15.41 29.45
N ALA A 453 -1.08 16.57 29.74
CA ALA A 453 -0.17 17.26 28.83
C ALA A 453 1.28 16.77 28.95
N PHE A 454 1.49 15.47 29.21
CA PHE A 454 2.75 14.85 28.81
C PHE A 454 2.84 15.02 27.29
N HIS A 455 3.74 15.88 26.82
CA HIS A 455 3.98 16.11 25.41
C HIS A 455 4.37 14.77 24.76
N THR A 456 3.39 14.06 24.20
CA THR A 456 3.66 12.91 23.36
C THR A 456 4.40 13.42 22.14
N LEU A 457 5.60 12.88 21.92
CA LEU A 457 6.39 13.20 20.75
C LEU A 457 5.53 12.98 19.49
N PRO A 458 5.61 13.88 18.49
CA PRO A 458 4.94 13.67 17.21
C PRO A 458 5.34 12.31 16.63
N THR A 459 4.41 11.68 15.93
CA THR A 459 4.66 10.38 15.30
C THR A 459 5.79 10.47 14.26
N THR A 460 6.57 9.41 14.12
CA THR A 460 7.66 9.27 13.13
C THR A 460 7.27 9.76 11.72
N PRO A 461 6.17 9.32 11.09
CA PRO A 461 5.81 9.78 9.74
C PRO A 461 5.56 11.29 9.65
N ARG A 462 5.07 11.91 10.74
CA ARG A 462 4.83 13.35 10.81
C ARG A 462 6.14 14.14 10.87
N LEU A 463 7.13 13.62 11.61
CA LEU A 463 8.48 14.20 11.65
C LEU A 463 9.19 14.05 10.30
N LEU A 464 9.09 12.88 9.67
CA LEU A 464 9.67 12.63 8.35
C LEU A 464 9.04 13.53 7.27
N ALA A 465 7.71 13.68 7.25
CA ALA A 465 7.03 14.59 6.32
C ALA A 465 7.48 16.06 6.53
N ALA A 466 7.59 16.52 7.77
CA ALA A 466 8.08 17.86 8.07
C ALA A 466 9.53 18.08 7.61
N CYS A 467 10.42 17.11 7.86
CA CYS A 467 11.81 17.19 7.40
C CYS A 467 11.90 17.19 5.86
N GLY A 468 11.16 16.30 5.20
CA GLY A 468 11.09 16.25 3.73
C GLY A 468 10.58 17.55 3.11
N CYS A 469 9.61 18.20 3.73
CA CYS A 469 9.11 19.51 3.30
C CYS A 469 10.18 20.60 3.39
N LEU A 470 10.91 20.67 4.51
CA LEU A 470 11.97 21.67 4.71
C LEU A 470 13.14 21.42 3.73
N GLN A 471 13.50 20.16 3.52
CA GLN A 471 14.49 19.76 2.53
C GLN A 471 14.09 20.20 1.11
N ALA A 472 12.87 19.87 0.70
CA ALA A 472 12.33 20.25 -0.61
C ALA A 472 12.32 21.77 -0.79
N THR A 473 11.91 22.49 0.26
CA THR A 473 11.85 23.96 0.26
C THR A 473 13.24 24.57 0.03
N PHE A 474 14.26 24.14 0.78
CA PHE A 474 15.62 24.66 0.62
C PHE A 474 16.19 24.40 -0.79
N ALA A 475 15.89 23.23 -1.36
CA ALA A 475 16.43 22.83 -2.65
C ALA A 475 15.74 23.51 -3.85
N THR A 476 14.48 23.93 -3.72
CA THR A 476 13.65 24.29 -4.89
C THR A 476 13.08 25.72 -4.87
N THR A 477 13.05 26.38 -3.71
CA THR A 477 12.40 27.69 -3.54
C THR A 477 13.41 28.78 -3.18
N HIS A 478 14.28 29.12 -4.14
CA HIS A 478 15.24 30.21 -3.96
C HIS A 478 14.50 31.55 -3.76
N GLY A 479 14.81 32.27 -2.67
CA GLY A 479 14.26 33.61 -2.40
C GLY A 479 12.86 33.65 -1.75
N VAL A 480 12.16 32.52 -1.61
CA VAL A 480 10.83 32.47 -0.94
C VAL A 480 10.96 32.61 0.58
N LEU A 481 12.01 32.03 1.17
CA LEU A 481 12.22 32.08 2.62
C LEU A 481 12.91 33.38 3.04
N ALA A 482 12.21 34.16 3.87
CA ALA A 482 12.83 35.29 4.56
C ALA A 482 14.00 34.82 5.46
N PRO A 483 15.09 35.60 5.57
CA PRO A 483 16.26 35.21 6.36
C PRO A 483 15.95 34.79 7.80
N ALA A 484 14.99 35.47 8.45
CA ALA A 484 14.57 35.16 9.82
C ALA A 484 13.90 33.78 9.94
N MET A 485 13.03 33.42 8.99
CA MET A 485 12.35 32.12 9.03
C MET A 485 13.31 30.98 8.70
N ARG A 486 14.27 31.23 7.80
CA ARG A 486 15.36 30.29 7.54
C ARG A 486 16.22 30.04 8.78
N GLN A 487 16.68 31.10 9.44
CA GLN A 487 17.43 30.97 10.70
C GLN A 487 16.64 30.21 11.78
N GLN A 488 15.31 30.42 11.84
CA GLN A 488 14.45 29.69 12.75
C GLN A 488 14.42 28.18 12.45
N ILE A 489 14.33 27.79 11.17
CA ILE A 489 14.41 26.37 10.75
C ILE A 489 15.74 25.77 11.19
N GLU A 490 16.85 26.40 10.82
CA GLU A 490 18.20 25.92 11.11
C GLU A 490 18.42 25.77 12.62
N ARG A 491 18.01 26.78 13.42
CA ARG A 491 18.11 26.75 14.88
C ARG A 491 17.32 25.61 15.50
N ILE A 492 16.07 25.38 15.09
CA ILE A 492 15.24 24.31 15.66
C ILE A 492 15.79 22.94 15.32
N VAL A 493 16.22 22.73 14.07
CA VAL A 493 16.80 21.44 13.64
C VAL A 493 18.10 21.15 14.40
N LEU A 494 18.99 22.14 14.53
CA LEU A 494 20.22 22.00 15.31
C LEU A 494 19.94 21.76 16.79
N GLN A 495 18.96 22.45 17.39
CA GLN A 495 18.57 22.23 18.77
C GLN A 495 18.15 20.77 19.00
N ILE A 496 17.32 20.21 18.10
CA ILE A 496 16.88 18.81 18.21
C ILE A 496 18.07 17.85 18.06
N LEU A 497 18.97 18.08 17.10
CA LEU A 497 20.12 17.21 16.84
C LEU A 497 21.19 17.26 17.95
N LEU A 498 21.28 18.37 18.68
CA LEU A 498 22.21 18.55 19.80
C LEU A 498 21.63 18.10 21.14
N ALA A 499 20.33 17.82 21.21
CA ALA A 499 19.67 17.43 22.46
C ALA A 499 20.04 15.98 22.86
N ASP A 500 20.63 15.82 24.04
CA ASP A 500 21.02 14.50 24.58
C ASP A 500 19.84 13.69 25.12
N ALA A 501 18.76 14.38 25.50
CA ALA A 501 17.63 13.81 26.22
C ALA A 501 16.53 13.22 25.31
N ILE A 502 16.60 13.44 23.99
CA ILE A 502 15.54 13.05 23.05
C ILE A 502 15.95 11.79 22.29
N LEU A 503 15.32 10.66 22.61
CA LEU A 503 15.52 9.41 21.89
C LEU A 503 14.65 9.41 20.61
N LEU A 504 15.23 9.82 19.49
CA LEU A 504 14.56 9.80 18.17
C LEU A 504 14.89 8.52 17.39
N PRO A 505 13.96 8.02 16.56
CA PRO A 505 14.24 6.96 15.59
C PRO A 505 15.38 7.35 14.63
N ALA A 506 16.20 6.38 14.25
CA ALA A 506 17.35 6.60 13.35
C ALA A 506 16.97 7.30 12.03
N GLU A 507 15.82 6.93 11.45
CA GLU A 507 15.29 7.53 10.22
C GLU A 507 15.02 9.04 10.36
N VAL A 508 14.52 9.47 11.51
CA VAL A 508 14.24 10.89 11.80
C VAL A 508 15.55 11.65 11.97
N MET A 509 16.53 11.07 12.65
CA MET A 509 17.86 11.67 12.80
C MET A 509 18.53 11.87 11.43
N VAL A 510 18.44 10.88 10.54
CA VAL A 510 18.92 10.99 9.16
C VAL A 510 18.19 12.11 8.42
N ALA A 511 16.86 12.18 8.53
CA ALA A 511 16.07 13.22 7.87
C ALA A 511 16.45 14.64 8.36
N LEU A 512 16.68 14.82 9.66
CA LEU A 512 17.15 16.09 10.24
C LEU A 512 18.55 16.47 9.73
N LEU A 513 19.47 15.51 9.65
CA LEU A 513 20.79 15.72 9.06
C LEU A 513 20.72 16.12 7.58
N LEU A 514 19.79 15.53 6.81
CA LEU A 514 19.55 15.91 5.42
C LEU A 514 18.99 17.33 5.29
N VAL A 515 18.20 17.80 6.26
CA VAL A 515 17.76 19.21 6.30
C VAL A 515 18.95 20.15 6.52
N VAL A 516 19.84 19.85 7.47
CA VAL A 516 21.07 20.64 7.71
C VAL A 516 21.96 20.65 6.46
N ARG A 517 22.17 19.49 5.86
CA ARG A 517 22.89 19.37 4.59
C ARG A 517 22.30 20.26 3.50
N SER A 518 20.97 20.24 3.34
CA SER A 518 20.29 21.00 2.30
C SER A 518 20.35 22.50 2.53
N ALA A 519 20.33 22.94 3.80
CA ALA A 519 20.55 24.33 4.17
C ALA A 519 21.98 24.78 3.82
N ILE A 520 23.00 23.95 4.07
CA ILE A 520 24.40 24.26 3.73
C ILE A 520 24.62 24.32 2.21
N GLN A 521 24.04 23.39 1.46
CA GLN A 521 24.19 23.33 0.00
C GLN A 521 23.51 24.50 -0.73
N HIS A 522 22.52 25.14 -0.10
CA HIS A 522 21.81 26.29 -0.67
C HIS A 522 21.91 27.50 0.27
N PRO A 523 23.09 28.14 0.41
CA PRO A 523 23.32 29.18 1.41
C PRO A 523 22.50 30.46 1.17
N ALA A 524 22.14 31.17 2.25
CA ALA A 524 21.66 32.55 2.22
C ALA A 524 22.80 33.51 2.56
N HIS A 525 22.60 34.82 2.36
CA HIS A 525 23.60 35.86 2.65
C HIS A 525 24.15 35.87 4.10
N ASN A 526 23.48 35.18 5.04
CA ASN A 526 23.83 35.06 6.45
C ASN A 526 24.19 33.61 6.90
N ALA A 527 24.57 32.73 5.97
CA ALA A 527 24.79 31.29 6.23
C ALA A 527 26.05 30.93 7.04
N SER A 528 26.85 31.90 7.52
CA SER A 528 28.10 31.61 8.24
C SER A 528 27.88 30.94 9.61
N SER A 529 26.73 31.15 10.26
CA SER A 529 26.47 30.66 11.62
C SER A 529 26.14 29.16 11.72
N ILE A 530 25.59 28.55 10.67
CA ILE A 530 25.18 27.13 10.69
C ILE A 530 26.37 26.17 10.58
N ILE A 531 27.43 26.56 9.86
CA ILE A 531 28.55 25.69 9.50
C ILE A 531 29.26 25.13 10.74
N ALA A 532 29.59 25.98 11.71
CA ALA A 532 30.28 25.56 12.93
C ALA A 532 29.45 24.56 13.77
N HIS A 533 28.16 24.83 13.92
CA HIS A 533 27.25 23.95 14.65
C HIS A 533 27.01 22.63 13.89
N ALA A 534 26.90 22.68 12.57
CA ALA A 534 26.76 21.49 11.73
C ALA A 534 28.01 20.60 11.78
N ALA A 535 29.21 21.18 11.83
CA ALA A 535 30.46 20.43 12.02
C ALA A 535 30.48 19.71 13.38
N HIS A 536 30.05 20.39 14.45
CA HIS A 536 29.95 19.76 15.78
C HIS A 536 28.93 18.61 15.82
N VAL A 537 27.76 18.79 15.19
CA VAL A 537 26.75 17.74 15.05
C VAL A 537 27.29 16.55 14.26
N ALA A 538 27.98 16.80 13.14
CA ALA A 538 28.54 15.75 12.29
C ALA A 538 29.59 14.92 13.04
N ASP A 539 30.53 15.57 13.74
CA ASP A 539 31.57 14.90 14.52
C ASP A 539 30.96 14.00 15.61
N ARG A 540 30.02 14.55 16.37
CA ARG A 540 29.30 13.82 17.43
C ARG A 540 28.57 12.58 16.89
N LEU A 541 27.86 12.71 15.77
CA LEU A 541 27.03 11.63 15.22
C LEU A 541 27.80 10.64 14.35
N THR A 542 29.07 10.93 14.01
CA THR A 542 29.96 9.99 13.31
C THR A 542 30.26 8.74 14.15
N PHE A 543 30.09 8.82 15.48
CA PHE A 543 30.23 7.70 16.41
C PHE A 543 28.88 7.12 16.88
N SER A 544 27.80 7.36 16.15
CA SER A 544 26.48 6.81 16.48
C SER A 544 26.44 5.28 16.39
N ALA A 545 25.67 4.64 17.28
CA ALA A 545 25.46 3.19 17.26
C ALA A 545 24.69 2.70 16.02
N HIS A 546 23.93 3.59 15.37
CA HIS A 546 23.18 3.27 14.15
C HIS A 546 24.00 3.61 12.91
N LYS A 547 24.38 2.59 12.13
CA LYS A 547 25.17 2.73 10.90
C LYS A 547 24.57 3.76 9.92
N VAL A 548 23.25 3.77 9.72
CA VAL A 548 22.59 4.70 8.79
C VAL A 548 22.76 6.17 9.23
N VAL A 549 22.77 6.45 10.53
CA VAL A 549 22.99 7.80 11.08
C VAL A 549 24.45 8.19 10.91
N GLN A 550 25.37 7.26 11.19
CA GLN A 550 26.81 7.45 10.99
C GLN A 550 27.13 7.76 9.52
N ASP A 551 26.58 7.01 8.56
CA ASP A 551 26.78 7.23 7.13
C ASP A 551 26.29 8.62 6.70
N ALA A 552 25.12 9.05 7.21
CA ALA A 552 24.59 10.39 6.96
C ALA A 552 25.44 11.52 7.58
N ALA A 553 25.96 11.32 8.79
CA ALA A 553 26.85 12.27 9.47
C ALA A 553 28.22 12.38 8.76
N MET A 554 28.78 11.26 8.30
CA MET A 554 30.00 11.25 7.48
C MET A 554 29.81 11.97 6.14
N ALA A 555 28.65 11.78 5.49
CA ALA A 555 28.31 12.51 4.27
C ALA A 555 28.23 14.04 4.51
N LEU A 556 27.66 14.46 5.64
CA LEU A 556 27.64 15.87 6.04
C LEU A 556 29.05 16.40 6.32
N SER A 557 29.88 15.64 7.03
CA SER A 557 31.28 15.99 7.30
C SER A 557 32.09 16.15 6.01
N THR A 558 31.87 15.28 5.04
CA THR A 558 32.54 15.34 3.72
C THR A 558 32.21 16.64 2.99
N ILE A 559 30.94 17.05 2.99
CA ILE A 559 30.51 18.32 2.38
C ILE A 559 31.14 19.52 3.08
N LEU A 560 31.20 19.49 4.42
CA LEU A 560 31.84 20.55 5.20
C LEU A 560 33.35 20.62 4.91
N GLN A 561 34.02 19.48 4.77
CA GLN A 561 35.43 19.42 4.38
C GLN A 561 35.66 19.98 2.98
N ASP A 562 34.80 19.66 2.01
CA ASP A 562 34.93 20.19 0.64
C ASP A 562 34.71 21.71 0.58
N LEU A 563 33.89 22.27 1.49
CA LEU A 563 33.70 23.72 1.62
C LEU A 563 34.89 24.43 2.28
N VAL A 564 35.51 23.82 3.30
CA VAL A 564 36.66 24.39 4.02
C VAL A 564 37.98 24.16 3.27
N HIS A 565 38.10 23.02 2.59
CA HIS A 565 39.27 22.57 1.84
C HIS A 565 38.88 22.21 0.41
N PRO A 566 38.55 23.22 -0.44
CA PRO A 566 38.18 22.97 -1.82
C PRO A 566 39.31 22.25 -2.55
N ARG A 567 39.01 21.09 -3.12
CA ARG A 567 39.98 20.23 -3.83
C ARG A 567 40.38 20.77 -5.21
N MET A 568 39.81 21.92 -5.59
CA MET A 568 40.15 22.65 -6.81
C MET A 568 40.69 24.04 -6.43
N PRO A 569 41.59 24.64 -7.24
CA PRO A 569 42.12 25.97 -6.97
C PRO A 569 40.98 26.97 -6.82
N ALA A 570 40.85 27.59 -5.65
CA ALA A 570 39.83 28.60 -5.41
C ALA A 570 40.12 29.84 -6.27
N VAL A 571 39.18 30.23 -7.13
CA VAL A 571 39.26 31.49 -7.88
C VAL A 571 39.07 32.63 -6.89
N ARG A 572 40.15 33.37 -6.61
CA ARG A 572 40.07 34.61 -5.81
C ARG A 572 39.25 35.64 -6.59
N ARG A 573 37.95 35.78 -6.29
CA ARG A 573 37.21 36.99 -6.68
C ARG A 573 37.81 38.16 -5.90
N ARG A 574 38.32 39.17 -6.61
CA ARG A 574 38.50 40.49 -6.00
C ARG A 574 37.10 40.98 -5.64
N LEU A 575 36.84 41.15 -4.34
CA LEU A 575 35.70 41.92 -3.89
C LEU A 575 35.89 43.33 -4.48
N LEU A 576 34.96 43.78 -5.32
CA LEU A 576 34.83 45.20 -5.60
C LEU A 576 34.47 45.81 -4.25
N THR A 577 35.41 46.52 -3.64
CA THR A 577 35.09 47.41 -2.53
C THR A 577 34.30 48.57 -3.12
N ASP A 578 33.13 48.86 -2.55
CA ASP A 578 32.33 50.05 -2.83
C ASP A 578 33.06 51.32 -2.34
N ASP A 579 34.25 51.59 -2.88
CA ASP A 579 35.04 52.80 -2.68
C ASP A 579 35.17 53.54 -4.02
N ALA A 580 34.03 53.88 -4.62
CA ALA A 580 33.95 54.79 -5.76
C ALA A 580 32.74 55.71 -5.59
N GLU A 581 32.73 56.43 -4.47
CA GLU A 581 32.09 57.74 -4.36
C GLU A 581 33.23 58.74 -4.13
N ASP A 582 33.16 59.89 -4.80
CA ASP A 582 34.08 61.04 -4.82
C ASP A 582 35.13 61.07 -5.95
N GLU A 583 34.67 61.38 -7.16
CA GLU A 583 35.32 62.32 -8.08
C GLU A 583 34.24 62.93 -9.02
N ASP A 584 33.51 63.91 -8.49
CA ASP A 584 32.90 65.05 -9.22
C ASP A 584 34.08 65.91 -9.78
N ASP A 585 34.09 66.57 -10.95
CA ASP A 585 33.08 67.31 -11.73
C ASP A 585 33.64 67.68 -13.14
N GLU A 586 32.75 68.14 -14.03
CA GLU A 586 32.96 69.04 -15.21
C GLU A 586 33.82 68.51 -16.41
N ASP A 587 33.47 68.59 -17.71
CA ASP A 587 32.57 69.47 -18.46
C ASP A 587 32.39 68.98 -19.93
N GLU A 588 31.36 69.53 -20.60
CA GLU A 588 31.25 69.85 -22.05
C GLU A 588 30.82 68.81 -23.14
N GLU A 589 29.59 69.07 -23.62
CA GLU A 589 29.16 69.29 -25.03
C GLU A 589 29.26 68.19 -26.14
N ALA A 590 28.06 67.77 -26.55
CA ALA A 590 27.44 67.94 -27.88
C ALA A 590 27.93 67.17 -29.15
N GLU A 591 26.91 66.79 -29.94
CA GLU A 591 26.90 66.46 -31.38
C GLU A 591 27.54 65.12 -31.80
N ALA A 592 27.09 64.38 -32.82
CA ALA A 592 25.92 64.39 -33.69
C ALA A 592 25.85 63.00 -34.36
N ALA A 593 24.69 62.69 -34.94
CA ALA A 593 24.48 61.58 -35.87
C ALA A 593 25.38 61.68 -37.11
N ASP A 594 25.86 60.55 -37.66
CA ASP A 594 25.45 60.12 -39.00
C ASP A 594 26.09 58.77 -39.42
N ASP A 595 25.25 58.00 -40.12
CA ASP A 595 25.51 57.15 -41.29
C ASP A 595 26.65 56.12 -41.33
N ALA A 596 26.21 54.85 -41.44
CA ALA A 596 26.68 53.98 -42.51
C ALA A 596 25.57 52.99 -42.93
N GLN A 597 24.99 53.25 -44.10
CA GLN A 597 24.10 52.36 -44.83
C GLN A 597 24.84 51.23 -45.58
N ALA A 598 24.09 50.14 -45.78
CA ALA A 598 24.02 49.27 -46.96
C ALA A 598 25.13 48.23 -47.23
N GLN A 599 24.72 46.95 -47.30
CA GLN A 599 24.32 46.32 -48.57
C GLN A 599 23.73 44.90 -48.37
N MET A 600 22.64 44.64 -49.13
CA MET A 600 22.20 43.42 -49.85
C MET A 600 22.41 42.05 -49.16
N GLY A 601 21.41 41.20 -48.93
CA GLY A 601 20.23 40.89 -49.73
C GLY A 601 20.38 39.46 -50.25
N ASP A 602 19.57 38.52 -49.78
CA ASP A 602 18.89 37.57 -50.67
C ASP A 602 17.71 36.87 -49.98
N GLU A 603 16.68 36.69 -50.79
CA GLU A 603 15.34 36.19 -50.54
C GLU A 603 15.33 34.66 -50.79
N LEU A 604 14.45 33.91 -50.13
CA LEU A 604 13.74 32.75 -50.73
C LEU A 604 12.67 32.21 -49.77
N THR A 605 11.44 32.42 -50.20
CA THR A 605 10.16 31.85 -49.74
C THR A 605 10.01 30.38 -50.18
N PHE A 606 9.25 29.59 -49.42
CA PHE A 606 8.46 28.49 -50.01
C PHE A 606 7.17 28.21 -49.22
N GLU A 607 6.15 27.89 -50.00
CA GLU A 607 4.71 27.97 -49.77
C GLU A 607 4.08 26.90 -48.87
N GLN A 608 2.92 27.29 -48.32
CA GLN A 608 1.86 26.41 -47.82
C GLN A 608 1.06 25.81 -48.99
N VAL A 609 0.65 24.55 -48.86
CA VAL A 609 -0.51 24.00 -49.57
C VAL A 609 -1.37 23.22 -48.57
N ALA A 610 -2.65 23.60 -48.52
CA ALA A 610 -3.73 22.89 -47.88
C ALA A 610 -4.31 21.86 -48.87
N ASP A 611 -4.74 20.70 -48.37
CA ASP A 611 -5.79 19.93 -49.04
C ASP A 611 -6.65 19.19 -48.00
N ASP A 612 -7.92 19.08 -48.34
CA ASP A 612 -9.07 18.85 -47.49
C ASP A 612 -9.74 17.51 -47.85
N SER A 613 -10.70 17.09 -47.01
CA SER A 613 -11.78 16.12 -47.29
C SER A 613 -11.59 14.61 -47.03
N PRO A 614 -12.69 13.90 -46.70
CA PRO A 614 -12.76 13.04 -45.51
C PRO A 614 -13.03 11.56 -45.81
N VAL A 615 -12.59 10.66 -44.91
CA VAL A 615 -12.89 9.23 -44.99
C VAL A 615 -13.85 8.81 -43.88
N HIS A 616 -15.03 8.41 -44.32
CA HIS A 616 -16.08 7.72 -43.57
C HIS A 616 -15.62 6.30 -43.22
N ILE A 617 -15.52 5.98 -41.93
CA ILE A 617 -15.35 4.60 -41.45
C ILE A 617 -16.52 4.27 -40.53
N GLN A 618 -17.40 3.40 -41.03
CA GLN A 618 -18.41 2.70 -40.25
C GLN A 618 -17.71 1.70 -39.32
N GLU A 619 -17.96 1.79 -38.01
CA GLU A 619 -17.57 0.75 -37.09
C GLU A 619 -18.53 -0.46 -37.22
N PRO A 620 -18.00 -1.68 -37.37
CA PRO A 620 -18.81 -2.88 -37.33
C PRO A 620 -19.16 -3.24 -35.89
N VAL A 621 -20.43 -3.54 -35.68
CA VAL A 621 -20.97 -4.18 -34.47
C VAL A 621 -20.19 -5.48 -34.20
N GLN A 622 -19.33 -5.51 -33.17
CA GLN A 622 -18.68 -6.72 -32.71
C GLN A 622 -19.34 -7.28 -31.44
N LYS A 623 -19.80 -8.51 -31.58
CA LYS A 623 -20.38 -9.39 -30.56
C LYS A 623 -19.29 -9.88 -29.59
N LYS A 624 -19.56 -9.76 -28.29
CA LYS A 624 -19.07 -10.53 -27.10
C LYS A 624 -17.59 -10.97 -27.04
N ALA A 625 -16.87 -10.49 -26.00
CA ALA A 625 -16.22 -11.34 -24.97
C ALA A 625 -15.53 -10.51 -23.86
N ALA A 626 -15.94 -10.69 -22.60
CA ALA A 626 -15.12 -10.56 -21.38
C ALA A 626 -15.96 -11.08 -20.19
N PHE A 627 -15.30 -11.70 -19.20
CA PHE A 627 -15.88 -12.37 -18.03
C PHE A 627 -17.20 -11.75 -17.52
N ALA A 628 -18.32 -12.36 -17.92
CA ALA A 628 -19.60 -12.07 -17.29
C ALA A 628 -19.56 -12.57 -15.84
N VAL A 629 -20.00 -11.70 -14.92
CA VAL A 629 -20.33 -12.06 -13.54
C VAL A 629 -21.23 -13.31 -13.58
N PRO A 630 -20.98 -14.35 -12.77
CA PRO A 630 -21.92 -15.45 -12.65
C PRO A 630 -23.26 -14.88 -12.17
N ASP A 631 -24.26 -14.97 -13.04
CA ASP A 631 -25.64 -14.72 -12.68
C ASP A 631 -26.03 -15.80 -11.65
N LYS A 632 -26.48 -15.36 -10.46
CA LYS A 632 -26.81 -16.14 -9.23
C LYS A 632 -25.70 -16.26 -8.18
N MET A 633 -25.68 -15.30 -7.25
CA MET A 633 -25.41 -15.60 -5.84
C MET A 633 -26.74 -15.89 -5.14
N GLU A 634 -26.93 -17.13 -4.66
CA GLU A 634 -28.02 -17.45 -3.74
C GLU A 634 -27.82 -16.73 -2.40
N PRO A 635 -28.89 -16.18 -1.79
CA PRO A 635 -28.78 -15.43 -0.54
C PRO A 635 -28.53 -16.38 0.64
N TYR A 636 -27.44 -16.15 1.37
CA TYR A 636 -27.20 -16.82 2.65
C TYR A 636 -27.93 -16.08 3.79
N VAL A 637 -29.03 -16.69 4.23
CA VAL A 637 -29.72 -16.64 5.54
C VAL A 637 -29.54 -15.34 6.36
N ALA A 638 -30.52 -14.44 6.20
CA ALA A 638 -30.84 -13.43 7.19
C ALA A 638 -31.45 -14.09 8.43
N ILE A 639 -30.95 -13.75 9.61
CA ILE A 639 -31.57 -14.10 10.90
C ILE A 639 -32.93 -13.40 10.95
N GLU A 640 -34.00 -14.19 11.05
CA GLU A 640 -35.37 -13.73 11.17
C GLU A 640 -35.57 -12.90 12.44
N ALA A 641 -35.92 -11.62 12.27
CA ALA A 641 -36.57 -10.83 13.31
C ALA A 641 -38.09 -10.88 13.06
N SER A 642 -38.78 -11.66 13.87
CA SER A 642 -40.23 -11.84 13.82
C SER A 642 -40.97 -10.50 13.96
N LYS A 643 -41.85 -10.24 13.00
CA LYS A 643 -42.94 -9.26 13.10
C LYS A 643 -43.93 -9.70 14.18
N ASN A 644 -44.36 -8.78 15.04
CA ASN A 644 -45.78 -8.74 15.37
C ASN A 644 -46.31 -7.30 15.56
N LYS A 645 -47.48 -7.09 14.95
CA LYS A 645 -48.33 -5.88 14.84
C LYS A 645 -49.32 -5.95 16.04
N GLN A 646 -49.62 -4.91 16.83
CA GLN A 646 -50.61 -3.83 16.64
C GLN A 646 -50.85 -3.20 18.05
N VAL A 647 -50.76 -1.87 18.24
CA VAL A 647 -51.87 -0.87 18.38
C VAL A 647 -52.13 -0.36 19.83
N MET A 648 -52.22 0.97 19.91
CA MET A 648 -52.87 1.86 20.92
C MET A 648 -52.19 2.23 22.26
N GLN A 649 -51.82 3.52 22.32
CA GLN A 649 -52.20 4.56 23.29
C GLN A 649 -51.73 4.54 24.77
N THR A 650 -51.13 5.70 25.11
CA THR A 650 -51.21 6.51 26.35
C THR A 650 -50.40 6.16 27.60
N ALA A 651 -49.69 7.21 28.05
CA ALA A 651 -49.50 7.70 29.43
C ALA A 651 -48.46 7.07 30.38
N THR A 652 -47.48 7.92 30.72
CA THR A 652 -46.90 8.19 32.06
C THR A 652 -46.38 7.06 32.98
N ALA A 653 -45.07 7.13 33.22
CA ALA A 653 -44.37 7.13 34.52
C ALA A 653 -44.40 5.91 35.47
N SER A 654 -43.22 5.71 36.07
CA SER A 654 -42.85 5.00 37.30
C SER A 654 -42.49 3.49 37.27
N GLU A 655 -41.21 3.26 37.61
CA GLU A 655 -40.58 2.13 38.35
C GLU A 655 -41.46 1.37 39.37
N PRO A 656 -41.02 0.24 40.00
CA PRO A 656 -39.85 -0.62 39.75
C PRO A 656 -40.16 -2.16 39.77
N THR A 657 -39.12 -2.95 39.48
CA THR A 657 -38.73 -4.31 39.94
C THR A 657 -39.34 -4.86 41.25
N PRO A 658 -39.11 -6.14 41.69
CA PRO A 658 -38.57 -7.35 41.03
C PRO A 658 -39.25 -8.70 41.45
N LYS A 659 -38.72 -9.82 40.91
CA LYS A 659 -38.41 -11.14 41.55
C LYS A 659 -39.09 -12.40 40.99
N ALA A 660 -38.17 -13.29 40.58
CA ALA A 660 -38.09 -14.73 40.87
C ALA A 660 -39.02 -15.70 40.11
N GLU A 661 -38.45 -16.37 39.10
CA GLU A 661 -38.05 -17.81 39.09
C GLU A 661 -38.75 -18.80 40.07
N PRO A 662 -38.70 -20.14 39.84
CA PRO A 662 -38.21 -20.90 38.67
C PRO A 662 -39.01 -22.19 38.34
N SER A 663 -38.52 -22.93 37.33
CA SER A 663 -38.50 -24.42 37.24
C SER A 663 -39.85 -25.15 37.03
N GLN A 664 -40.02 -26.24 36.27
CA GLN A 664 -39.12 -27.29 35.79
C GLN A 664 -39.94 -28.26 34.90
N LYS A 665 -39.28 -28.95 33.95
CA LYS A 665 -39.51 -30.35 33.47
C LYS A 665 -40.87 -30.68 32.80
N ALA A 666 -41.02 -31.60 31.85
CA ALA A 666 -40.15 -32.54 31.13
C ALA A 666 -40.91 -33.05 29.88
N GLU A 667 -40.14 -33.58 28.91
CA GLU A 667 -40.39 -34.63 27.90
C GLU A 667 -41.60 -35.59 28.06
N PRO A 668 -41.86 -36.54 27.11
CA PRO A 668 -41.72 -36.56 25.64
C PRO A 668 -42.93 -37.27 24.95
N ALA A 669 -43.00 -37.33 23.60
CA ALA A 669 -43.50 -38.48 22.81
C ALA A 669 -43.53 -38.20 21.29
N GLN A 670 -42.91 -39.09 20.51
CA GLN A 670 -43.22 -39.38 19.08
C GLN A 670 -44.47 -40.31 19.00
N PRO A 671 -44.94 -40.86 17.84
CA PRO A 671 -44.60 -40.69 16.40
C PRO A 671 -45.89 -40.58 15.51
N TYR A 672 -45.72 -40.86 14.19
CA TYR A 672 -46.67 -41.20 13.10
C TYR A 672 -46.78 -40.11 12.01
N ASN A 673 -46.99 -40.36 10.72
CA ASN A 673 -46.59 -41.34 9.67
C ASN A 673 -47.39 -40.89 8.40
N LEU A 674 -46.94 -41.26 7.19
CA LEU A 674 -47.73 -41.31 5.91
C LEU A 674 -48.04 -39.92 5.27
N ASP A 675 -48.01 -39.68 3.96
CA ASP A 675 -48.02 -40.52 2.74
C ASP A 675 -47.61 -39.65 1.50
N ASP A 676 -47.58 -40.29 0.33
CA ASP A 676 -47.58 -39.80 -1.07
C ASP A 676 -46.20 -39.61 -1.73
N ALA A 677 -45.68 -40.54 -2.57
CA ALA A 677 -46.16 -41.09 -3.85
C ALA A 677 -46.13 -40.07 -5.00
N ASP A 678 -45.21 -40.26 -5.95
CA ASP A 678 -45.48 -40.27 -7.39
C ASP A 678 -44.24 -40.73 -8.17
N ASP A 679 -44.44 -41.82 -8.91
CA ASP A 679 -43.62 -42.35 -9.99
C ASP A 679 -43.66 -41.40 -11.20
N ASP A 680 -42.59 -41.36 -12.00
CA ASP A 680 -42.71 -41.53 -13.45
C ASP A 680 -41.32 -41.76 -14.09
N ASP A 681 -41.24 -42.89 -14.78
CA ASP A 681 -40.17 -43.37 -15.65
C ASP A 681 -40.05 -42.55 -16.95
N GLU A 682 -38.84 -42.39 -17.48
CA GLU A 682 -38.55 -42.23 -18.93
C GLU A 682 -37.01 -42.25 -19.12
N GLU A 683 -36.42 -43.42 -19.33
CA GLU A 683 -36.11 -44.05 -20.64
C GLU A 683 -34.83 -43.50 -21.30
N MET A 684 -33.78 -44.34 -21.22
CA MET A 684 -32.48 -44.20 -21.89
C MET A 684 -32.59 -44.57 -23.37
N PRO A 685 -31.77 -43.96 -24.26
CA PRO A 685 -31.38 -44.62 -25.50
C PRO A 685 -29.90 -44.98 -25.51
N GLU A 686 -29.64 -46.28 -25.72
CA GLU A 686 -28.37 -46.86 -26.10
C GLU A 686 -28.26 -47.00 -27.64
N ILE A 687 -27.06 -46.66 -28.13
CA ILE A 687 -26.32 -47.27 -29.26
C ILE A 687 -26.79 -47.03 -30.71
N CYS A 688 -25.87 -46.49 -31.52
CA CYS A 688 -25.54 -47.11 -32.81
C CYS A 688 -24.08 -46.86 -33.18
N THR A 689 -23.34 -47.96 -33.31
CA THR A 689 -22.03 -48.12 -33.96
C THR A 689 -22.24 -48.36 -35.46
N ASP A 690 -21.34 -47.82 -36.29
CA ASP A 690 -20.69 -48.45 -37.48
C ASP A 690 -20.52 -47.53 -38.71
N SER A 691 -19.36 -47.73 -39.35
CA SER A 691 -18.96 -47.40 -40.75
C SER A 691 -18.80 -45.90 -41.10
N ASP A 692 -17.81 -45.40 -41.84
CA ASP A 692 -16.93 -45.95 -42.88
C ASP A 692 -15.74 -44.96 -43.08
N THR A 693 -14.48 -45.43 -43.12
CA THR A 693 -13.57 -45.52 -44.29
C THR A 693 -13.17 -44.22 -45.03
N ASP A 694 -11.84 -43.99 -45.01
CA ASP A 694 -10.92 -43.58 -46.08
C ASP A 694 -11.07 -42.30 -46.94
N ASP A 695 -9.88 -41.74 -47.18
CA ASP A 695 -9.39 -41.02 -48.38
C ASP A 695 -9.32 -39.47 -48.47
N GLU A 696 -8.07 -39.07 -48.78
CA GLU A 696 -7.60 -37.93 -49.58
C GLU A 696 -7.72 -36.47 -49.08
N ALA A 697 -6.58 -35.91 -48.60
CA ALA A 697 -5.82 -34.79 -49.20
C ALA A 697 -4.88 -34.10 -48.18
#